data_AF-A0A2C9M6P4-F1
#
_entry.id   AF-A0A2C9M6P4-F1
#
_cell.length_a   1.000
_cell.length_b   1.000
_cell.length_c   1.000
_cell.angle_alpha   90.00
_cell.angle_beta   90.00
_cell.angle_gamma   90.00
#
_symmetry.space_group_name_H-M   'P 1'
#
loop_
_entity.id
_entity.type
_entity.pdbx_description
1 polymer ?
#
loop_
_entity_poly.entity_id
_entity_poly.type
_entity_poly.pdbx_seq_one_letter_code
_entity_poly.pdbx_strand_id
1 'polypeptide(L)'
;MAPKAKNRNEDLEEEFCLQAVVIADSFNVRFGPITYKKPRALLPLVNIPLLDYTLEALAISGVKDVFVFCCHLGDQIREHIRKSKWQDGGSPMTVTPMMLDSCRSMGDVLREMDAKSLIRNDFILITGDIVSNMDLSQIVKEHRERTRGKDKSSVMTMLFKVALPGHRSRCKEDSVHLIEEGETKRLLHFEKCLDQRKVKVPSEILLEHDDIIYRNDLMDCQISICSPIVPSLFTDNFDFLTRENFVKGILENEEITGYKIHISIIQDKYAARVSNLQTYDAISKDIIARWTYPFVPDMCGSSNGERMQYERHNVYCSADVTLARGCDLQQEVVVGRGTSIGQGTVISGCVIGKNCQIGENVKLKNSFLWDNVVIENNCDIDTALLCSDVKVLSNVTIKKGVVLSWEVVIGPKVVIESGTQLMSEHQKDDWNEGDHSFGEDSEPNEDRLNSSSEKEKPDTVKFGSKCKAFPYQQHVDSEDEEEEAVDYWGVSTSESDERPSEEESSTDEEESNEKDEEGDPMNLEEDEPEDVVDSSLGFNPNASMMEINMAFYKELLDTFIRASTERISDDNLILEINSLKHAYTVPIDEVIYSLPAVLFDLAAEENQMSVTANAKILSSFRKNTDRYSALLCKYIKNVETQLVAINGVCDYVIRHSDLKPTLPHLLNSLYDADVLKEVTILRWFNSTPSGSNEAEKHKFLKRLSQPFINWLKEAEEESTDSDDADGDE
;
A
#
# COMPACT_ATOMS: atom_id res chain seq x y z
N MET A 1 -75.64 18.13 10.26
CA MET A 1 -74.26 18.27 10.80
C MET A 1 -73.67 16.87 10.89
N ALA A 2 -72.85 16.50 9.91
CA ALA A 2 -72.14 15.22 9.91
C ALA A 2 -70.89 15.33 10.82
N PRO A 3 -70.52 14.28 11.55
CA PRO A 3 -69.35 14.32 12.43
C PRO A 3 -68.07 14.32 11.58
N LYS A 4 -67.16 15.24 11.92
CA LYS A 4 -65.85 15.40 11.27
C LYS A 4 -65.07 14.09 11.33
N ALA A 5 -64.57 13.64 10.17
CA ALA A 5 -63.62 12.55 10.05
C ALA A 5 -62.36 12.89 10.88
N LYS A 6 -62.02 12.04 11.84
CA LYS A 6 -60.69 12.00 12.45
C LYS A 6 -59.70 11.59 11.38
N ASN A 7 -58.66 12.40 11.17
CA ASN A 7 -57.45 12.02 10.45
C ASN A 7 -56.95 10.66 10.98
N ARG A 8 -57.00 9.63 10.13
CA ARG A 8 -56.30 8.35 10.32
C ARG A 8 -54.98 8.39 9.55
N ASN A 9 -54.14 9.36 9.86
CA ASN A 9 -52.79 9.51 9.30
C ASN A 9 -51.76 9.73 10.42
N GLU A 10 -51.97 9.08 11.57
CA GLU A 10 -50.97 8.93 12.62
C GLU A 10 -50.78 7.42 12.80
N ASP A 11 -49.52 6.99 12.70
CA ASP A 11 -48.98 5.65 12.98
C ASP A 11 -49.03 4.58 11.87
N LEU A 12 -48.55 4.93 10.68
CA LEU A 12 -47.71 4.00 9.91
C LEU A 12 -46.25 4.44 10.11
N GLU A 13 -45.71 4.23 11.31
CA GLU A 13 -44.26 4.18 11.45
C GLU A 13 -43.82 2.98 10.62
N GLU A 14 -43.24 3.22 9.43
CA GLU A 14 -42.49 2.18 8.73
C GLU A 14 -41.52 1.60 9.74
N GLU A 15 -41.73 0.35 10.16
CA GLU A 15 -40.84 -0.31 11.10
C GLU A 15 -39.42 -0.27 10.51
N PHE A 16 -38.61 0.63 11.06
CA PHE A 16 -37.25 0.84 10.59
C PHE A 16 -36.46 -0.44 10.85
N CYS A 17 -36.14 -1.16 9.77
CA CYS A 17 -35.29 -2.33 9.83
C CYS A 17 -33.85 -1.85 9.79
N LEU A 18 -33.17 -1.93 10.94
CA LEU A 18 -31.74 -1.66 11.02
C LEU A 18 -31.01 -2.76 10.24
N GLN A 19 -30.25 -2.34 9.23
CA GLN A 19 -29.47 -3.21 8.36
C GLN A 19 -28.01 -3.19 8.80
N ALA A 20 -27.31 -4.32 8.70
CA ALA A 20 -25.87 -4.37 8.85
C ALA A 20 -25.21 -5.07 7.67
N VAL A 21 -23.99 -4.60 7.37
CA VAL A 21 -23.10 -5.12 6.36
C VAL A 21 -21.89 -5.68 7.08
N VAL A 22 -21.67 -6.98 6.91
CA VAL A 22 -20.51 -7.69 7.45
C VAL A 22 -19.61 -8.07 6.30
N ILE A 23 -18.40 -7.53 6.29
CA ILE A 23 -17.36 -7.93 5.35
C ILE A 23 -16.60 -9.09 6.00
N ALA A 24 -16.89 -10.31 5.57
CA ALA A 24 -16.29 -11.52 6.16
C ALA A 24 -14.87 -11.78 5.62
N ASP A 25 -14.53 -11.18 4.50
CA ASP A 25 -13.18 -11.20 3.96
C ASP A 25 -12.36 -10.00 4.45
N SER A 26 -11.06 -10.18 4.50
CA SER A 26 -10.14 -9.27 5.18
C SER A 26 -9.11 -8.68 4.23
N PHE A 27 -9.09 -9.17 2.99
CA PHE A 27 -8.27 -8.68 1.88
C PHE A 27 -6.78 -8.54 2.21
N ASN A 28 -6.31 -9.18 3.28
CA ASN A 28 -4.95 -9.11 3.78
C ASN A 28 -4.35 -10.51 3.92
N VAL A 29 -3.06 -10.63 3.64
CA VAL A 29 -2.34 -11.91 3.68
C VAL A 29 -1.77 -12.19 5.08
N ARG A 30 -2.10 -11.37 6.09
CA ARG A 30 -1.52 -11.47 7.44
C ARG A 30 -1.59 -12.87 8.03
N PHE A 31 -2.73 -13.56 7.89
CA PHE A 31 -2.94 -14.92 8.39
C PHE A 31 -2.48 -16.03 7.42
N GLY A 32 -1.68 -15.75 6.38
CA GLY A 32 -0.98 -16.79 5.63
C GLY A 32 0.02 -17.50 6.55
N PRO A 33 0.15 -18.85 6.57
CA PRO A 33 -0.41 -19.91 5.70
C PRO A 33 -1.78 -20.50 6.14
N ILE A 34 -2.42 -19.94 7.15
CA ILE A 34 -3.65 -20.49 7.74
C ILE A 34 -4.86 -20.26 6.82
N THR A 35 -4.93 -19.07 6.22
CA THR A 35 -6.08 -18.61 5.42
C THR A 35 -6.23 -19.28 4.05
N TYR A 36 -5.25 -20.08 3.60
CA TYR A 36 -5.35 -20.82 2.35
C TYR A 36 -6.45 -21.87 2.34
N LYS A 37 -6.64 -22.62 3.44
CA LYS A 37 -7.67 -23.67 3.52
C LYS A 37 -9.00 -23.18 4.09
N LYS A 38 -8.97 -22.17 4.97
CA LYS A 38 -10.16 -21.68 5.67
C LYS A 38 -10.13 -20.15 5.80
N PRO A 39 -11.22 -19.43 5.50
CA PRO A 39 -11.22 -17.97 5.57
C PRO A 39 -11.12 -17.47 7.02
N ARG A 40 -10.60 -16.26 7.19
CA ARG A 40 -10.32 -15.66 8.51
C ARG A 40 -11.57 -15.62 9.40
N ALA A 41 -12.72 -15.25 8.85
CA ALA A 41 -13.98 -15.19 9.60
C ALA A 41 -14.43 -16.54 10.19
N LEU A 42 -13.93 -17.67 9.68
CA LEU A 42 -14.27 -19.00 10.21
C LEU A 42 -13.18 -19.60 11.12
N LEU A 43 -12.12 -18.84 11.42
CA LEU A 43 -11.11 -19.30 12.37
C LEU A 43 -11.73 -19.41 13.77
N PRO A 44 -11.44 -20.50 14.52
CA PRO A 44 -12.07 -20.75 15.80
C PRO A 44 -11.37 -19.98 16.92
N LEU A 45 -12.01 -18.93 17.45
CA LEU A 45 -11.59 -18.23 18.65
C LEU A 45 -12.28 -18.89 19.87
N VAL A 46 -11.52 -19.45 20.80
CA VAL A 46 -12.06 -20.20 21.95
C VAL A 46 -13.11 -21.24 21.53
N ASN A 47 -12.77 -22.04 20.50
CA ASN A 47 -13.59 -23.12 19.90
C ASN A 47 -14.88 -22.67 19.18
N ILE A 48 -15.07 -21.36 18.98
CA ILE A 48 -16.22 -20.78 18.27
C ILE A 48 -15.70 -19.95 17.07
N PRO A 49 -16.27 -20.08 15.87
CA PRO A 49 -15.88 -19.26 14.73
C PRO A 49 -16.02 -17.74 14.98
N LEU A 50 -15.07 -16.94 14.50
CA LEU A 50 -15.08 -15.47 14.64
C LEU A 50 -16.37 -14.81 14.12
N LEU A 51 -16.90 -15.32 13.00
CA LEU A 51 -18.16 -14.83 12.43
C LEU A 51 -19.33 -14.97 13.40
N ASP A 52 -19.37 -16.02 14.22
CA ASP A 52 -20.47 -16.20 15.16
C ASP A 52 -20.43 -15.13 16.27
N TYR A 53 -19.23 -14.69 16.70
CA TYR A 53 -19.10 -13.58 17.66
C TYR A 53 -19.61 -12.26 17.08
N THR A 54 -19.32 -11.97 15.81
CA THR A 54 -19.82 -10.75 15.16
C THR A 54 -21.34 -10.78 14.98
N LEU A 55 -21.90 -11.91 14.55
CA LEU A 55 -23.35 -12.07 14.37
C LEU A 55 -24.10 -11.97 15.71
N GLU A 56 -23.54 -12.51 16.79
CA GLU A 56 -24.11 -12.35 18.13
C GLU A 56 -24.09 -10.89 18.61
N ALA A 57 -22.99 -10.16 18.37
CA ALA A 57 -22.89 -8.74 18.70
C ALA A 57 -23.94 -7.89 17.95
N LEU A 58 -24.18 -8.23 16.67
CA LEU A 58 -25.23 -7.62 15.85
C LEU A 58 -26.64 -7.95 16.36
N ALA A 59 -26.86 -9.18 16.81
CA ALA A 59 -28.13 -9.61 17.37
C ALA A 59 -28.46 -8.87 18.68
N ILE A 60 -27.48 -8.64 19.58
CA ILE A 60 -27.67 -7.80 20.77
C ILE A 60 -28.03 -6.37 20.40
N SER A 61 -27.45 -5.85 19.32
CA SER A 61 -27.71 -4.51 18.82
C SER A 61 -29.08 -4.33 18.15
N GLY A 62 -29.88 -5.40 18.05
CA GLY A 62 -31.24 -5.36 17.50
C GLY A 62 -31.29 -5.23 15.97
N VAL A 63 -30.25 -5.69 15.27
CA VAL A 63 -30.21 -5.69 13.80
C VAL A 63 -31.16 -6.77 13.25
N LYS A 64 -31.99 -6.40 12.28
CA LYS A 64 -32.98 -7.31 11.65
C LYS A 64 -32.41 -8.00 10.42
N ASP A 65 -31.70 -7.27 9.56
CA ASP A 65 -31.17 -7.80 8.29
C ASP A 65 -29.65 -7.64 8.23
N VAL A 66 -28.94 -8.74 7.97
CA VAL A 66 -27.48 -8.76 7.85
C VAL A 66 -27.07 -9.30 6.49
N PHE A 67 -26.26 -8.53 5.78
CA PHE A 67 -25.62 -8.95 4.53
C PHE A 67 -24.17 -9.31 4.81
N VAL A 68 -23.80 -10.58 4.58
CA VAL A 68 -22.44 -11.07 4.78
C VAL A 68 -21.76 -11.19 3.42
N PHE A 69 -20.81 -10.31 3.14
CA PHE A 69 -20.05 -10.34 1.89
C PHE A 69 -18.86 -11.28 2.00
N CYS A 70 -18.79 -12.22 1.06
CA CYS A 70 -17.80 -13.29 1.01
C CYS A 70 -17.15 -13.32 -0.38
N CYS A 71 -15.82 -13.24 -0.43
CA CYS A 71 -15.05 -13.36 -1.66
C CYS A 71 -14.23 -14.66 -1.63
N HIS A 72 -13.13 -14.70 -0.87
CA HIS A 72 -12.29 -15.88 -0.72
C HIS A 72 -13.01 -17.02 0.02
N LEU A 73 -13.03 -18.21 -0.58
CA LEU A 73 -13.64 -19.43 -0.02
C LEU A 73 -15.09 -19.23 0.49
N GLY A 74 -15.87 -18.36 -0.17
CA GLY A 74 -17.20 -17.97 0.32
C GLY A 74 -18.20 -19.14 0.41
N ASP A 75 -17.99 -20.23 -0.33
CA ASP A 75 -18.80 -21.46 -0.22
C ASP A 75 -18.77 -22.04 1.20
N GLN A 76 -17.61 -22.02 1.85
CA GLN A 76 -17.47 -22.51 3.23
C GLN A 76 -18.25 -21.63 4.22
N ILE A 77 -18.20 -20.31 4.04
CA ILE A 77 -18.93 -19.34 4.88
C ILE A 77 -20.44 -19.54 4.71
N ARG A 78 -20.88 -19.70 3.47
CA ARG A 78 -22.28 -19.97 3.16
C ARG A 78 -22.76 -21.28 3.77
N GLU A 79 -21.95 -22.34 3.74
CA GLU A 79 -22.28 -23.61 4.36
C GLU A 79 -22.33 -23.50 5.90
N HIS A 80 -21.41 -22.76 6.51
CA HIS A 80 -21.42 -22.49 7.95
C HIS A 80 -22.70 -21.74 8.36
N ILE A 81 -23.06 -20.68 7.65
CA ILE A 81 -24.29 -19.91 7.91
C ILE A 81 -25.54 -20.79 7.77
N ARG A 82 -25.60 -21.67 6.76
CA ARG A 82 -26.72 -22.62 6.58
C ARG A 82 -26.87 -23.60 7.74
N LYS A 83 -25.77 -24.02 8.35
CA LYS A 83 -25.75 -24.93 9.51
C LYS A 83 -26.00 -24.20 10.84
N SER A 84 -25.84 -22.87 10.84
CA SER A 84 -25.97 -22.06 12.04
C SER A 84 -27.44 -21.83 12.44
N LYS A 85 -27.64 -21.51 13.71
CA LYS A 85 -28.93 -21.09 14.29
C LYS A 85 -29.58 -19.87 13.62
N TRP A 86 -28.84 -19.12 12.81
CA TRP A 86 -29.33 -17.88 12.20
C TRP A 86 -30.31 -18.11 11.04
N GLN A 87 -30.30 -19.31 10.46
CA GLN A 87 -31.25 -19.74 9.43
C GLN A 87 -32.48 -20.45 9.99
N ASP A 88 -32.49 -20.76 11.29
CA ASP A 88 -33.67 -21.32 11.96
C ASP A 88 -34.74 -20.23 12.05
N GLY A 89 -35.99 -20.56 11.69
CA GLY A 89 -37.11 -19.59 11.64
C GLY A 89 -37.51 -18.94 12.98
N GLY A 90 -36.76 -19.19 14.06
CA GLY A 90 -36.91 -18.53 15.36
C GLY A 90 -35.85 -17.46 15.66
N SER A 91 -34.92 -17.19 14.73
CA SER A 91 -33.91 -16.14 14.91
C SER A 91 -34.53 -14.74 14.81
N PRO A 92 -34.04 -13.75 15.58
CA PRO A 92 -34.49 -12.36 15.49
C PRO A 92 -33.91 -11.63 14.26
N MET A 93 -33.02 -12.28 13.51
CA MET A 93 -32.17 -11.68 12.50
C MET A 93 -32.08 -12.57 11.26
N THR A 94 -32.24 -11.98 10.07
CA THR A 94 -32.04 -12.66 8.80
C THR A 94 -30.62 -12.43 8.30
N VAL A 95 -29.90 -13.51 7.99
CA VAL A 95 -28.51 -13.45 7.52
C VAL A 95 -28.46 -13.90 6.06
N THR A 96 -28.06 -13.01 5.16
CA THR A 96 -27.96 -13.28 3.73
C THR A 96 -26.49 -13.28 3.30
N PRO A 97 -25.90 -14.45 2.99
CA PRO A 97 -24.55 -14.51 2.42
C PRO A 97 -24.56 -14.09 0.94
N MET A 98 -23.71 -13.12 0.60
CA MET A 98 -23.50 -12.59 -0.74
C MET A 98 -22.12 -13.02 -1.25
N MET A 99 -22.11 -13.75 -2.36
CA MET A 99 -20.90 -14.21 -3.02
C MET A 99 -20.47 -13.15 -4.06
N LEU A 100 -19.21 -12.75 -4.00
CA LEU A 100 -18.60 -11.80 -4.93
C LEU A 100 -17.28 -12.39 -5.43
N ASP A 101 -17.16 -12.58 -6.75
CA ASP A 101 -15.97 -13.23 -7.33
C ASP A 101 -14.87 -12.23 -7.72
N SER A 102 -15.22 -10.95 -7.90
CA SER A 102 -14.32 -9.91 -8.46
C SER A 102 -13.77 -8.92 -7.43
N CYS A 103 -14.21 -8.98 -6.16
CA CYS A 103 -13.85 -7.96 -5.18
C CYS A 103 -12.50 -8.25 -4.54
N ARG A 104 -11.59 -7.27 -4.61
CA ARG A 104 -10.25 -7.34 -3.98
C ARG A 104 -10.11 -6.39 -2.80
N SER A 105 -11.02 -5.45 -2.65
CA SER A 105 -10.98 -4.44 -1.60
C SER A 105 -12.33 -4.26 -0.90
N MET A 106 -12.30 -3.60 0.26
CA MET A 106 -13.49 -3.16 0.97
C MET A 106 -14.33 -2.18 0.12
N GLY A 107 -13.66 -1.28 -0.60
CA GLY A 107 -14.30 -0.31 -1.49
C GLY A 107 -15.10 -0.99 -2.60
N ASP A 108 -14.57 -2.05 -3.22
CA ASP A 108 -15.28 -2.79 -4.26
C ASP A 108 -16.56 -3.45 -3.75
N VAL A 109 -16.54 -3.97 -2.52
CA VAL A 109 -17.73 -4.52 -1.87
C VAL A 109 -18.81 -3.45 -1.71
N LEU A 110 -18.43 -2.23 -1.30
CA LEU A 110 -19.37 -1.12 -1.15
C LEU A 110 -19.92 -0.63 -2.50
N ARG A 111 -19.11 -0.63 -3.57
CA ARG A 111 -19.56 -0.30 -4.95
C ARG A 111 -20.56 -1.33 -5.47
N GLU A 112 -20.26 -2.62 -5.32
CA GLU A 112 -21.16 -3.70 -5.70
C GLU A 112 -22.48 -3.67 -4.92
N MET A 113 -22.41 -3.24 -3.66
CA MET A 113 -23.58 -3.06 -2.82
C MET A 113 -24.46 -1.89 -3.29
N ASP A 114 -23.86 -0.78 -3.71
CA ASP A 114 -24.54 0.37 -4.32
C ASP A 114 -25.20 -0.04 -5.66
N ALA A 115 -24.46 -0.75 -6.51
CA ALA A 115 -24.96 -1.29 -7.79
C ALA A 115 -26.19 -2.21 -7.62
N LYS A 116 -26.26 -2.93 -6.49
CA LYS A 116 -27.41 -3.78 -6.13
C LYS A 116 -28.52 -3.04 -5.36
N SER A 117 -28.28 -1.79 -4.97
CA SER A 117 -29.20 -0.93 -4.21
C SER A 117 -29.82 -1.63 -2.99
N LEU A 118 -28.99 -2.37 -2.25
CA LEU A 118 -29.43 -3.22 -1.12
C LEU A 118 -29.81 -2.39 0.12
N ILE A 119 -29.23 -1.21 0.25
CA ILE A 119 -29.35 -0.37 1.45
C ILE A 119 -30.25 0.82 1.14
N ARG A 120 -31.21 1.07 2.05
CA ARG A 120 -32.13 2.20 1.95
C ARG A 120 -31.99 3.20 3.09
N ASN A 121 -31.42 2.76 4.20
CA ASN A 121 -31.38 3.46 5.48
C ASN A 121 -29.96 3.45 6.03
N ASP A 122 -29.74 4.20 7.13
CA ASP A 122 -28.50 4.12 7.91
C ASP A 122 -28.20 2.66 8.27
N PHE A 123 -26.97 2.23 8.01
CA PHE A 123 -26.55 0.85 8.18
C PHE A 123 -25.26 0.77 9.00
N ILE A 124 -25.04 -0.40 9.59
CA ILE A 124 -23.83 -0.69 10.34
C ILE A 124 -22.85 -1.40 9.42
N LEU A 125 -21.66 -0.83 9.23
CA LEU A 125 -20.54 -1.46 8.53
C LEU A 125 -19.58 -2.06 9.55
N ILE A 126 -19.39 -3.38 9.47
CA ILE A 126 -18.59 -4.20 10.39
C ILE A 126 -17.74 -5.18 9.60
N THR A 127 -16.55 -5.51 10.12
CA THR A 127 -15.71 -6.61 9.63
C THR A 127 -16.00 -7.91 10.39
N GLY A 128 -15.87 -9.06 9.72
CA GLY A 128 -16.27 -10.38 10.24
C GLY A 128 -15.40 -10.94 11.38
N ASP A 129 -14.44 -10.18 11.89
CA ASP A 129 -13.41 -10.57 12.86
C ASP A 129 -13.46 -9.77 14.18
N ILE A 130 -14.61 -9.20 14.52
CA ILE A 130 -14.82 -8.36 15.71
C ILE A 130 -15.48 -9.15 16.84
N VAL A 131 -15.01 -8.91 18.07
CA VAL A 131 -15.66 -9.39 19.30
C VAL A 131 -16.11 -8.20 20.12
N SER A 132 -17.43 -8.09 20.36
CA SER A 132 -17.99 -7.02 21.18
C SER A 132 -19.22 -7.48 21.96
N ASN A 133 -19.44 -6.90 23.14
CA ASN A 133 -20.64 -7.06 23.96
C ASN A 133 -21.52 -5.78 24.00
N MET A 134 -21.30 -4.88 23.05
CA MET A 134 -21.96 -3.59 23.02
C MET A 134 -23.36 -3.63 22.40
N ASP A 135 -24.20 -2.72 22.88
CA ASP A 135 -25.49 -2.43 22.27
C ASP A 135 -25.31 -1.16 21.42
N LEU A 136 -25.39 -1.30 20.11
CA LEU A 136 -25.22 -0.20 19.16
C LEU A 136 -26.46 0.69 19.04
N SER A 137 -27.60 0.29 19.62
CA SER A 137 -28.87 0.99 19.48
C SER A 137 -28.81 2.47 19.89
N GLN A 138 -28.06 2.79 20.93
CA GLN A 138 -27.92 4.19 21.39
C GLN A 138 -27.12 5.02 20.38
N ILE A 139 -26.01 4.48 19.87
CA ILE A 139 -25.11 5.18 18.95
C ILE A 139 -25.80 5.38 17.60
N VAL A 140 -26.59 4.40 17.15
CA VAL A 140 -27.43 4.52 15.95
C VAL A 140 -28.48 5.62 16.10
N LYS A 141 -29.10 5.76 17.28
CA LYS A 141 -30.04 6.87 17.55
C LYS A 141 -29.34 8.22 17.51
N GLU A 142 -28.19 8.35 18.16
CA GLU A 142 -27.37 9.57 18.15
C GLU A 142 -26.88 9.94 16.74
N HIS A 143 -26.49 8.95 15.93
CA HIS A 143 -26.16 9.16 14.52
C HIS A 143 -27.37 9.65 13.74
N ARG A 144 -28.52 8.99 13.90
CA ARG A 144 -29.76 9.32 13.19
C ARG A 144 -30.29 10.72 13.54
N GLU A 145 -30.20 11.12 14.80
CA GLU A 145 -30.56 12.48 15.25
C GLU A 145 -29.69 13.55 14.60
N ARG A 146 -28.39 13.25 14.39
CA ARG A 146 -27.47 14.16 13.67
C ARG A 146 -27.81 14.23 12.19
N THR A 147 -27.89 13.09 11.50
CA THR A 147 -28.13 13.00 10.05
C THR A 147 -29.49 13.58 9.65
N ARG A 148 -30.54 13.37 10.47
CA ARG A 148 -31.89 13.92 10.20
C ARG A 148 -32.11 15.32 10.77
N GLY A 149 -31.29 15.74 11.73
CA GLY A 149 -31.42 16.98 12.47
C GLY A 149 -30.57 18.11 11.90
N LYS A 150 -29.65 18.62 12.72
CA LYS A 150 -28.92 19.89 12.51
C LYS A 150 -27.89 19.82 11.39
N ASP A 151 -27.25 18.67 11.17
CA ASP A 151 -26.13 18.50 10.23
C ASP A 151 -26.41 17.36 9.24
N LYS A 152 -27.09 17.69 8.15
CA LYS A 152 -27.33 16.75 7.03
C LYS A 152 -26.06 16.26 6.34
N SER A 153 -24.92 16.88 6.64
CA SER A 153 -23.62 16.50 6.10
C SER A 153 -22.88 15.43 6.93
N SER A 154 -23.46 14.94 8.03
CA SER A 154 -22.88 13.81 8.77
C SER A 154 -23.03 12.51 7.98
N VAL A 155 -21.91 11.95 7.53
CA VAL A 155 -21.90 10.75 6.66
C VAL A 155 -21.61 9.48 7.44
N MET A 156 -20.69 9.54 8.41
CA MET A 156 -20.21 8.36 9.13
C MET A 156 -19.97 8.66 10.60
N THR A 157 -20.22 7.67 11.46
CA THR A 157 -19.82 7.68 12.87
C THR A 157 -18.94 6.48 13.15
N MET A 158 -17.70 6.73 13.55
CA MET A 158 -16.70 5.73 13.88
C MET A 158 -16.67 5.45 15.38
N LEU A 159 -16.52 4.17 15.74
CA LEU A 159 -16.52 3.75 17.14
C LEU A 159 -15.11 3.36 17.59
N PHE A 160 -14.70 3.94 18.71
CA PHE A 160 -13.42 3.65 19.34
C PHE A 160 -13.61 3.23 20.78
N LYS A 161 -12.71 2.38 21.26
CA LYS A 161 -12.63 1.98 22.66
C LYS A 161 -11.44 2.66 23.32
N VAL A 162 -11.60 3.10 24.57
CA VAL A 162 -10.47 3.61 25.36
C VAL A 162 -9.56 2.45 25.74
N ALA A 163 -8.30 2.50 25.29
CA ALA A 163 -7.22 1.57 25.60
C ALA A 163 -5.86 2.30 25.59
N LEU A 164 -5.19 2.30 26.74
CA LEU A 164 -3.90 3.00 26.90
C LEU A 164 -2.82 2.43 25.96
N PRO A 165 -1.86 3.27 25.49
CA PRO A 165 -0.68 2.80 24.78
C PRO A 165 0.06 1.73 25.61
N GLY A 166 0.26 0.54 25.03
CA GLY A 166 0.84 -0.62 25.73
C GLY A 166 -0.17 -1.63 26.27
N HIS A 167 -1.47 -1.41 26.09
CA HIS A 167 -2.48 -2.44 26.39
C HIS A 167 -2.31 -3.67 25.49
N ARG A 168 -2.46 -4.87 26.05
CA ARG A 168 -2.25 -6.17 25.36
C ARG A 168 -3.04 -6.33 24.05
N SER A 169 -4.22 -5.73 23.97
CA SER A 169 -5.14 -5.84 22.83
C SER A 169 -4.80 -4.86 21.70
N ARG A 170 -3.85 -3.95 21.93
CA ARG A 170 -3.39 -2.98 20.94
C ARG A 170 -2.06 -3.47 20.37
N CYS A 171 -2.05 -3.79 19.09
CA CYS A 171 -0.82 -3.99 18.35
C CYS A 171 -0.24 -2.64 17.90
N LYS A 172 1.04 -2.65 17.51
CA LYS A 172 1.73 -1.44 17.03
C LYS A 172 1.19 -1.00 15.66
N GLU A 173 0.74 -1.93 14.82
CA GLU A 173 0.25 -1.61 13.47
C GLU A 173 -1.15 -0.97 13.48
N ASP A 174 -1.99 -1.33 14.44
CA ASP A 174 -3.32 -0.72 14.62
C ASP A 174 -3.27 0.48 15.57
N SER A 175 -2.09 1.07 15.77
CA SER A 175 -1.93 2.28 16.57
C SER A 175 -2.40 3.51 15.77
N VAL A 176 -3.39 4.21 16.32
CA VAL A 176 -4.05 5.34 15.64
C VAL A 176 -3.83 6.63 16.41
N HIS A 177 -3.54 7.69 15.67
CA HIS A 177 -3.53 9.06 16.14
C HIS A 177 -4.77 9.78 15.65
N LEU A 178 -5.51 10.38 16.58
CA LEU A 178 -6.81 10.99 16.32
C LEU A 178 -6.81 12.41 16.84
N ILE A 179 -7.40 13.30 16.05
CA ILE A 179 -7.72 14.66 16.49
C ILE A 179 -9.23 14.82 16.40
N GLU A 180 -9.85 15.14 17.54
CA GLU A 180 -11.29 15.38 17.63
C GLU A 180 -11.60 16.81 18.09
N GLU A 181 -12.75 17.32 17.65
CA GLU A 181 -13.34 18.55 18.15
C GLU A 181 -14.13 18.27 19.45
N GLY A 182 -13.85 19.04 20.50
CA GLY A 182 -14.31 18.73 21.87
C GLY A 182 -15.83 18.67 22.06
N GLU A 183 -16.59 19.64 21.54
CA GLU A 183 -18.04 19.72 21.77
C GLU A 183 -18.85 18.77 20.87
N THR A 184 -18.45 18.64 19.61
CA THR A 184 -19.21 17.93 18.57
C THR A 184 -18.76 16.47 18.41
N LYS A 185 -17.58 16.11 18.96
CA LYS A 185 -16.88 14.85 18.71
C LYS A 185 -16.70 14.58 17.21
N ARG A 186 -16.43 15.64 16.45
CA ARG A 186 -16.10 15.57 15.04
C ARG A 186 -14.66 15.09 14.88
N LEU A 187 -14.42 14.19 13.92
CA LEU A 187 -13.07 13.79 13.52
C LEU A 187 -12.47 14.85 12.60
N LEU A 188 -11.27 15.32 12.93
CA LEU A 188 -10.53 16.32 12.17
C LEU A 188 -9.29 15.72 11.48
N HIS A 189 -8.54 14.87 12.19
CA HIS A 189 -7.39 14.14 11.64
C HIS A 189 -7.42 12.68 12.05
N PHE A 190 -7.10 11.81 11.10
CA PHE A 190 -7.01 10.36 11.30
C PHE A 190 -5.75 9.84 10.61
N GLU A 191 -4.84 9.27 11.38
CA GLU A 191 -3.62 8.67 10.84
C GLU A 191 -3.27 7.40 11.63
N LYS A 192 -2.89 6.35 10.91
CA LYS A 192 -2.28 5.18 11.50
C LYS A 192 -0.77 5.33 11.47
N CYS A 193 -0.11 5.14 12.61
CA CYS A 193 1.35 5.17 12.66
C CYS A 193 1.92 3.76 12.73
N LEU A 194 2.76 3.45 11.75
CA LEU A 194 3.72 2.35 11.79
C LEU A 194 5.00 2.87 12.44
N ASP A 195 5.07 2.81 13.78
CA ASP A 195 6.25 3.10 14.63
C ASP A 195 6.98 4.44 14.37
N GLN A 196 6.27 5.46 13.89
CA GLN A 196 6.86 6.79 13.68
C GLN A 196 6.95 7.57 15.00
N ARG A 197 8.15 8.07 15.33
CA ARG A 197 8.39 8.90 16.53
C ARG A 197 7.84 10.32 16.42
N LYS A 198 7.45 10.77 15.22
CA LYS A 198 6.94 12.11 14.93
C LYS A 198 5.62 11.98 14.18
N VAL A 199 4.62 12.75 14.59
CA VAL A 199 3.31 12.83 13.92
C VAL A 199 3.23 14.18 13.23
N LYS A 200 2.80 14.20 11.97
CA LYS A 200 2.56 15.43 11.21
C LYS A 200 1.10 15.82 11.38
N VAL A 201 0.85 17.02 11.87
CA VAL A 201 -0.51 17.56 12.03
C VAL A 201 -0.66 18.76 11.08
N PRO A 202 -1.68 18.77 10.20
CA PRO A 202 -1.96 19.92 9.36
C PRO A 202 -2.23 21.19 10.19
N SER A 203 -1.61 22.31 9.81
CA SER A 203 -1.79 23.59 10.51
C SER A 203 -3.17 24.19 10.33
N GLU A 204 -3.86 23.86 9.24
CA GLU A 204 -5.23 24.33 8.92
C GLU A 204 -6.21 23.97 10.05
N ILE A 205 -6.14 22.75 10.55
CA ILE A 205 -6.99 22.25 11.64
C ILE A 205 -6.82 23.11 12.91
N LEU A 206 -5.60 23.56 13.19
CA LEU A 206 -5.29 24.39 14.36
C LEU A 206 -5.75 25.86 14.21
N LEU A 207 -5.95 26.32 12.97
CA LEU A 207 -6.40 27.68 12.69
C LEU A 207 -7.93 27.80 12.67
N GLU A 208 -8.62 26.72 12.29
CA GLU A 208 -10.09 26.73 12.13
C GLU A 208 -10.86 26.40 13.41
N HIS A 209 -10.28 25.61 14.32
CA HIS A 209 -10.96 25.11 15.50
C HIS A 209 -10.35 25.60 16.82
N ASP A 210 -11.21 26.10 17.72
CA ASP A 210 -10.78 26.60 19.04
C ASP A 210 -10.54 25.45 20.05
N ASP A 211 -11.32 24.36 19.97
CA ASP A 211 -11.30 23.24 20.92
C ASP A 211 -10.86 21.91 20.28
N ILE A 212 -9.56 21.66 20.32
CA ILE A 212 -8.93 20.49 19.69
C ILE A 212 -8.40 19.53 20.76
N ILE A 213 -8.80 18.26 20.67
CA ILE A 213 -8.32 17.19 21.55
C ILE A 213 -7.53 16.18 20.71
N TYR A 214 -6.24 16.09 20.98
CA TYR A 214 -5.39 15.04 20.44
C TYR A 214 -5.46 13.78 21.32
N ARG A 215 -5.77 12.63 20.70
CA ARG A 215 -5.90 11.34 21.37
C ARG A 215 -4.99 10.28 20.76
N ASN A 216 -4.27 9.59 21.65
CA ASN A 216 -3.53 8.37 21.37
C ASN A 216 -3.97 7.24 22.34
N ASP A 217 -5.05 7.43 23.09
CA ASP A 217 -5.59 6.48 24.08
C ASP A 217 -6.74 5.62 23.52
N LEU A 218 -6.96 5.66 22.21
CA LEU A 218 -8.07 4.99 21.55
C LEU A 218 -7.59 3.80 20.73
N MET A 219 -8.35 2.70 20.79
CA MET A 219 -8.23 1.55 19.89
C MET A 219 -9.39 1.57 18.90
N ASP A 220 -9.08 1.31 17.63
CA ASP A 220 -10.05 1.25 16.55
C ASP A 220 -10.79 -0.11 16.58
N CYS A 221 -12.12 -0.06 16.72
CA CYS A 221 -12.95 -1.25 16.74
C CYS A 221 -13.38 -1.68 15.33
N GLN A 222 -13.14 -0.86 14.30
CA GLN A 222 -13.65 -1.01 12.94
C GLN A 222 -15.16 -1.25 12.83
N ILE A 223 -15.91 -0.68 13.78
CA ILE A 223 -17.36 -0.58 13.71
C ILE A 223 -17.67 0.85 13.27
N SER A 224 -18.35 1.01 12.14
CA SER A 224 -18.79 2.31 11.65
C SER A 224 -20.27 2.28 11.32
N ILE A 225 -20.99 3.31 11.74
CA ILE A 225 -22.37 3.54 11.34
C ILE A 225 -22.34 4.51 10.17
N CYS A 226 -22.91 4.10 9.05
CA CYS A 226 -22.80 4.78 7.77
C CYS A 226 -24.19 5.22 7.29
N SER A 227 -24.24 6.43 6.73
CA SER A 227 -25.36 6.88 5.92
C SER A 227 -25.38 6.15 4.57
N PRO A 228 -26.54 5.97 3.91
CA PRO A 228 -26.64 5.38 2.57
C PRO A 228 -25.91 6.18 1.47
N ILE A 229 -25.34 7.36 1.79
CA ILE A 229 -24.49 8.13 0.88
C ILE A 229 -23.06 7.55 0.80
N VAL A 230 -22.60 6.82 1.83
CA VAL A 230 -21.23 6.25 1.83
C VAL A 230 -20.97 5.39 0.60
N PRO A 231 -21.81 4.41 0.24
CA PRO A 231 -21.58 3.55 -0.92
C PRO A 231 -21.48 4.34 -2.23
N SER A 232 -22.31 5.37 -2.43
CA SER A 232 -22.22 6.22 -3.62
C SER A 232 -20.90 7.01 -3.69
N LEU A 233 -20.35 7.43 -2.55
CA LEU A 233 -19.03 8.11 -2.52
C LEU A 233 -17.88 7.17 -2.90
N PHE A 234 -18.01 5.86 -2.62
CA PHE A 234 -17.07 4.85 -3.10
C PHE A 234 -17.23 4.56 -4.59
N THR A 235 -18.45 4.71 -5.14
CA THR A 235 -18.70 4.60 -6.58
C THR A 235 -18.12 5.78 -7.35
N ASP A 236 -18.22 7.00 -6.79
CA ASP A 236 -17.69 8.21 -7.42
C ASP A 236 -16.15 8.27 -7.37
N ASN A 237 -15.53 7.78 -6.29
CA ASN A 237 -14.09 7.82 -6.07
C ASN A 237 -13.47 6.42 -6.10
N PHE A 238 -12.83 6.09 -7.22
CA PHE A 238 -12.25 4.76 -7.44
C PHE A 238 -11.00 4.47 -6.59
N ASP A 239 -10.34 5.51 -6.09
CA ASP A 239 -9.09 5.39 -5.31
C ASP A 239 -9.33 4.91 -3.86
N PHE A 240 -10.57 4.98 -3.38
CA PHE A 240 -10.91 4.53 -2.03
C PHE A 240 -11.02 3.00 -1.96
N LEU A 241 -9.89 2.33 -1.66
CA LEU A 241 -9.82 0.89 -1.49
C LEU A 241 -10.21 0.44 -0.06
N THR A 242 -9.74 1.16 0.95
CA THR A 242 -9.96 0.86 2.37
C THR A 242 -10.79 1.95 3.06
N ARG A 243 -11.36 1.62 4.22
CA ARG A 243 -12.03 2.62 5.08
C ARG A 243 -11.10 3.76 5.47
N GLU A 244 -9.80 3.51 5.60
CA GLU A 244 -8.82 4.50 6.05
C GLU A 244 -8.54 5.53 4.96
N ASN A 245 -8.35 5.08 3.73
CA ASN A 245 -8.22 5.96 2.56
C ASN A 245 -9.48 6.80 2.38
N PHE A 246 -10.65 6.21 2.61
CA PHE A 246 -11.92 6.95 2.60
C PHE A 246 -11.99 8.03 3.69
N VAL A 247 -11.64 7.70 4.94
CA VAL A 247 -11.64 8.69 6.04
C VAL A 247 -10.68 9.83 5.73
N LYS A 248 -9.44 9.51 5.32
CA LYS A 248 -8.43 10.50 4.97
C LYS A 248 -8.89 11.39 3.81
N GLY A 249 -9.40 10.78 2.74
CA GLY A 249 -9.90 11.51 1.56
C GLY A 249 -11.11 12.40 1.86
N ILE A 250 -11.99 12.02 2.80
CA ILE A 250 -13.10 12.88 3.22
C ILE A 250 -12.63 14.06 4.08
N LEU A 251 -11.62 13.85 4.93
CA LEU A 251 -11.03 14.91 5.75
C LEU A 251 -10.23 15.91 4.88
N GLU A 252 -9.49 15.44 3.88
CA GLU A 252 -8.74 16.30 2.95
C GLU A 252 -9.68 17.09 2.01
N ASN A 253 -10.79 16.49 1.58
CA ASN A 253 -11.77 17.13 0.68
C ASN A 253 -12.95 17.78 1.41
N GLU A 254 -12.75 18.21 2.66
CA GLU A 254 -13.78 18.85 3.46
C GLU A 254 -14.34 20.10 2.76
N GLU A 255 -13.48 20.93 2.17
CA GLU A 255 -13.88 22.17 1.52
C GLU A 255 -14.84 21.95 0.34
N ILE A 256 -14.68 20.83 -0.37
CA ILE A 256 -15.43 20.54 -1.60
C ILE A 256 -16.75 19.84 -1.27
N THR A 257 -16.72 18.83 -0.41
CA THR A 257 -17.86 17.95 -0.17
C THR A 257 -18.69 18.35 1.06
N GLY A 258 -18.06 19.05 2.02
CA GLY A 258 -18.67 19.46 3.28
C GLY A 258 -19.11 18.30 4.19
N TYR A 259 -18.72 17.06 3.87
CA TYR A 259 -19.11 15.88 4.64
C TYR A 259 -18.32 15.76 5.94
N LYS A 260 -19.02 15.40 7.02
CA LYS A 260 -18.46 15.31 8.37
C LYS A 260 -18.46 13.87 8.86
N ILE A 261 -17.35 13.48 9.47
CA ILE A 261 -17.20 12.20 10.18
C ILE A 261 -17.19 12.48 11.68
N HIS A 262 -17.90 11.67 12.45
CA HIS A 262 -17.99 11.80 13.90
C HIS A 262 -17.40 10.58 14.61
N ILE A 263 -17.02 10.78 15.87
CA ILE A 263 -16.46 9.76 16.73
C ILE A 263 -17.42 9.45 17.88
N SER A 264 -17.53 8.18 18.25
CA SER A 264 -18.14 7.74 19.50
C SER A 264 -17.13 6.91 20.29
N ILE A 265 -16.86 7.35 21.53
CA ILE A 265 -15.87 6.74 22.41
C ILE A 265 -16.57 5.89 23.46
N ILE A 266 -16.11 4.65 23.60
CA ILE A 266 -16.64 3.65 24.52
C ILE A 266 -15.69 3.49 25.70
N GLN A 267 -16.23 3.55 26.93
CA GLN A 267 -15.45 3.35 28.16
C GLN A 267 -15.71 1.99 28.79
N ASP A 268 -16.97 1.63 29.01
CA ASP A 268 -17.34 0.51 29.90
C ASP A 268 -17.42 -0.86 29.22
N LYS A 269 -17.76 -0.92 27.93
CA LYS A 269 -18.00 -2.18 27.20
C LYS A 269 -16.77 -2.62 26.41
N TYR A 270 -16.69 -3.91 26.10
CA TYR A 270 -15.58 -4.50 25.35
C TYR A 270 -15.89 -4.48 23.85
N ALA A 271 -14.90 -4.07 23.07
CA ALA A 271 -14.90 -4.15 21.62
C ALA A 271 -13.44 -4.25 21.15
N ALA A 272 -13.11 -5.32 20.45
CA ALA A 272 -11.78 -5.53 19.91
C ALA A 272 -11.85 -6.32 18.59
N ARG A 273 -10.84 -6.13 17.74
CA ARG A 273 -10.71 -6.78 16.44
C ARG A 273 -9.51 -7.70 16.42
N VAL A 274 -9.64 -8.84 15.74
CA VAL A 274 -8.56 -9.81 15.55
C VAL A 274 -7.80 -9.48 14.25
N SER A 275 -6.75 -8.66 14.32
CA SER A 275 -5.92 -8.30 13.16
C SER A 275 -4.70 -9.21 12.98
N ASN A 276 -4.00 -9.52 14.07
CA ASN A 276 -2.76 -10.31 14.10
C ASN A 276 -2.83 -11.44 15.15
N LEU A 277 -1.86 -12.36 15.16
CA LEU A 277 -1.81 -13.41 16.20
C LEU A 277 -1.68 -12.86 17.63
N GLN A 278 -0.98 -11.74 17.81
CA GLN A 278 -0.90 -11.09 19.10
C GLN A 278 -2.30 -10.66 19.60
N THR A 279 -3.08 -10.03 18.72
CA THR A 279 -4.46 -9.64 19.06
C THR A 279 -5.36 -10.86 19.24
N TYR A 280 -5.13 -11.94 18.49
CA TYR A 280 -5.82 -13.21 18.65
C TYR A 280 -5.58 -13.82 20.05
N ASP A 281 -4.33 -13.84 20.52
CA ASP A 281 -3.96 -14.30 21.87
C ASP A 281 -4.57 -13.40 22.95
N ALA A 282 -4.45 -12.08 22.80
CA ALA A 282 -5.00 -11.10 23.73
C ALA A 282 -6.53 -11.25 23.89
N ILE A 283 -7.26 -11.27 22.77
CA ILE A 283 -8.73 -11.36 22.77
C ILE A 283 -9.18 -12.74 23.30
N SER A 284 -8.46 -13.82 22.98
CA SER A 284 -8.74 -15.14 23.55
C SER A 284 -8.68 -15.13 25.07
N LYS A 285 -7.62 -14.53 25.64
CA LYS A 285 -7.47 -14.40 27.10
C LYS A 285 -8.56 -13.51 27.70
N ASP A 286 -8.93 -12.43 27.02
CA ASP A 286 -9.98 -11.53 27.48
C ASP A 286 -11.36 -12.23 27.52
N ILE A 287 -11.67 -13.10 26.55
CA ILE A 287 -12.87 -13.94 26.54
C ILE A 287 -12.85 -14.94 27.69
N ILE A 288 -11.73 -15.64 27.90
CA ILE A 288 -11.56 -16.62 28.99
C ILE A 288 -11.73 -15.95 30.36
N ALA A 289 -11.15 -14.75 30.52
CA ALA A 289 -11.25 -13.92 31.72
C ALA A 289 -12.59 -13.17 31.85
N ARG A 290 -13.56 -13.41 30.95
CA ARG A 290 -14.94 -12.90 30.99
C ARG A 290 -15.09 -11.39 30.80
N TRP A 291 -14.14 -10.72 30.16
CA TRP A 291 -14.28 -9.31 29.79
C TRP A 291 -15.41 -9.08 28.77
N THR A 292 -15.73 -10.10 27.98
CA THR A 292 -16.75 -10.08 26.92
C THR A 292 -18.15 -10.52 27.40
N TYR A 293 -18.41 -10.58 28.71
CA TYR A 293 -19.72 -11.01 29.23
C TYR A 293 -20.87 -10.22 28.58
N PRO A 294 -21.94 -10.85 28.07
CA PRO A 294 -22.37 -12.25 28.29
C PRO A 294 -21.73 -13.30 27.34
N PHE A 295 -20.91 -12.89 26.38
CA PHE A 295 -20.27 -13.78 25.40
C PHE A 295 -19.06 -14.50 25.98
N VAL A 296 -19.34 -15.49 26.81
CA VAL A 296 -18.36 -16.38 27.43
C VAL A 296 -18.63 -17.82 27.02
N PRO A 297 -17.63 -18.72 26.98
CA PRO A 297 -17.80 -20.09 26.50
C PRO A 297 -18.86 -20.92 27.24
N ASP A 298 -19.16 -20.58 28.50
CA ASP A 298 -20.19 -21.22 29.35
C ASP A 298 -21.62 -20.87 28.88
N MET A 299 -21.84 -19.64 28.42
CA MET A 299 -23.14 -19.14 27.98
C MET A 299 -23.33 -19.27 26.46
N CYS A 300 -22.25 -19.15 25.70
CA CYS A 300 -22.24 -19.18 24.25
C CYS A 300 -22.35 -20.63 23.77
N GLY A 301 -23.57 -21.18 23.87
CA GLY A 301 -23.92 -22.40 23.18
C GLY A 301 -23.94 -22.12 21.68
N SER A 302 -22.83 -22.38 20.99
CA SER A 302 -22.87 -22.58 19.55
C SER A 302 -23.88 -23.69 19.23
N SER A 303 -24.43 -23.69 18.02
CA SER A 303 -25.64 -24.39 17.55
C SER A 303 -25.77 -25.91 17.86
N ASN A 304 -24.77 -26.52 18.49
CA ASN A 304 -24.69 -27.94 18.86
C ASN A 304 -24.79 -28.26 20.37
N GLY A 305 -25.21 -27.31 21.22
CA GLY A 305 -25.51 -27.64 22.63
C GLY A 305 -24.27 -27.93 23.49
N GLU A 306 -23.15 -27.28 23.17
CA GLU A 306 -21.90 -27.37 23.94
C GLU A 306 -22.07 -26.65 25.28
N ARG A 307 -22.47 -27.38 26.32
CA ARG A 307 -22.43 -26.89 27.70
C ARG A 307 -21.02 -27.07 28.23
N MET A 308 -20.25 -25.98 28.30
CA MET A 308 -18.99 -25.95 29.02
C MET A 308 -19.25 -25.66 30.49
N GLN A 309 -18.65 -26.43 31.39
CA GLN A 309 -18.71 -26.16 32.82
C GLN A 309 -17.57 -25.22 33.20
N TYR A 310 -17.91 -24.20 33.98
CA TYR A 310 -16.94 -23.25 34.50
C TYR A 310 -16.43 -23.68 35.88
N GLU A 311 -15.12 -23.79 36.00
CA GLU A 311 -14.40 -24.11 37.24
C GLU A 311 -13.57 -22.90 37.74
N ARG A 312 -12.99 -23.04 38.94
CA ARG A 312 -12.12 -21.99 39.51
C ARG A 312 -10.87 -21.79 38.65
N HIS A 313 -10.28 -20.60 38.70
CA HIS A 313 -9.13 -20.18 37.89
C HIS A 313 -9.39 -20.07 36.38
N ASN A 314 -10.62 -19.72 35.99
CA ASN A 314 -11.03 -19.55 34.60
C ASN A 314 -10.79 -20.80 33.74
N VAL A 315 -11.08 -21.97 34.33
CA VAL A 315 -10.98 -23.26 33.63
C VAL A 315 -12.36 -23.62 33.07
N TYR A 316 -12.42 -23.93 31.79
CA TYR A 316 -13.64 -24.33 31.09
C TYR A 316 -13.49 -25.76 30.59
N CYS A 317 -14.33 -26.66 31.08
CA CYS A 317 -14.30 -28.08 30.75
C CYS A 317 -15.61 -28.51 30.11
N SER A 318 -15.55 -29.14 28.94
CA SER A 318 -16.72 -29.83 28.36
C SER A 318 -17.04 -31.12 29.12
N ALA A 319 -18.30 -31.55 29.11
CA ALA A 319 -18.77 -32.71 29.87
C ALA A 319 -18.16 -34.06 29.43
N ASP A 320 -17.72 -34.17 28.17
CA ASP A 320 -17.24 -35.42 27.57
C ASP A 320 -15.71 -35.58 27.62
N VAL A 321 -15.01 -34.82 28.47
CA VAL A 321 -13.53 -34.82 28.55
C VAL A 321 -13.03 -35.93 29.47
N THR A 322 -12.04 -36.69 29.00
CA THR A 322 -11.36 -37.70 29.82
C THR A 322 -10.03 -37.17 30.35
N LEU A 323 -9.99 -36.82 31.63
CA LEU A 323 -8.79 -36.36 32.34
C LEU A 323 -8.12 -37.53 33.06
N ALA A 324 -6.86 -37.81 32.75
CA ALA A 324 -6.08 -38.82 33.48
C ALA A 324 -5.63 -38.32 34.86
N ARG A 325 -5.28 -39.26 35.76
CA ARG A 325 -4.81 -38.93 37.12
C ARG A 325 -3.44 -38.25 37.07
N GLY A 326 -3.28 -37.15 37.81
CA GLY A 326 -2.03 -36.38 37.86
C GLY A 326 -1.87 -35.38 36.71
N CYS A 327 -2.96 -35.02 36.02
CA CYS A 327 -2.99 -33.85 35.14
C CYS A 327 -3.24 -32.59 35.97
N ASP A 328 -2.40 -31.58 35.80
CA ASP A 328 -2.51 -30.29 36.46
C ASP A 328 -3.00 -29.23 35.46
N LEU A 329 -4.29 -28.88 35.57
CA LEU A 329 -4.87 -27.73 34.88
C LEU A 329 -4.67 -26.50 35.76
N GLN A 330 -3.90 -25.52 35.29
CA GLN A 330 -3.58 -24.33 36.06
C GLN A 330 -4.64 -23.24 35.87
N GLN A 331 -4.29 -22.14 35.20
CA GLN A 331 -5.17 -20.99 34.99
C GLN A 331 -5.47 -20.82 33.50
N GLU A 332 -6.65 -20.27 33.21
CA GLU A 332 -7.04 -19.85 31.85
C GLU A 332 -6.97 -20.99 30.82
N VAL A 333 -7.59 -22.13 31.15
CA VAL A 333 -7.58 -23.32 30.28
C VAL A 333 -8.98 -23.57 29.75
N VAL A 334 -9.11 -23.83 28.44
CA VAL A 334 -10.36 -24.24 27.80
C VAL A 334 -10.16 -25.61 27.17
N VAL A 335 -11.01 -26.57 27.50
CA VAL A 335 -10.97 -27.94 26.97
C VAL A 335 -12.24 -28.26 26.19
N GLY A 336 -12.08 -28.45 24.88
CA GLY A 336 -13.13 -28.85 23.96
C GLY A 336 -13.63 -30.28 24.18
N ARG A 337 -14.75 -30.59 23.52
CA ARG A 337 -15.46 -31.87 23.64
C ARG A 337 -14.63 -33.04 23.12
N GLY A 338 -14.71 -34.20 23.80
CA GLY A 338 -14.11 -35.45 23.32
C GLY A 338 -12.59 -35.51 23.40
N THR A 339 -11.97 -34.55 24.11
CA THR A 339 -10.53 -34.46 24.28
C THR A 339 -10.05 -35.40 25.39
N SER A 340 -8.94 -36.11 25.13
CA SER A 340 -8.29 -37.00 26.08
C SER A 340 -6.94 -36.45 26.51
N ILE A 341 -6.71 -36.32 27.82
CA ILE A 341 -5.48 -35.80 28.39
C ILE A 341 -4.75 -36.88 29.19
N GLY A 342 -3.49 -37.13 28.85
CA GLY A 342 -2.61 -38.14 29.47
C GLY A 342 -2.15 -37.78 30.89
N GLN A 343 -1.40 -38.70 31.51
CA GLN A 343 -0.90 -38.53 32.89
C GLN A 343 0.30 -37.58 32.93
N GLY A 344 0.44 -36.83 34.03
CA GLY A 344 1.61 -35.96 34.28
C GLY A 344 1.68 -34.72 33.39
N THR A 345 0.60 -34.37 32.70
CA THR A 345 0.54 -33.20 31.83
C THR A 345 0.26 -31.92 32.62
N VAL A 346 0.92 -30.83 32.25
CA VAL A 346 0.73 -29.50 32.85
C VAL A 346 0.26 -28.54 31.77
N ILE A 347 -0.89 -27.90 32.00
CA ILE A 347 -1.54 -27.02 31.02
C ILE A 347 -1.82 -25.66 31.67
N SER A 348 -1.38 -24.58 31.02
CA SER A 348 -1.60 -23.21 31.50
C SER A 348 -1.84 -22.24 30.33
N GLY A 349 -2.89 -21.42 30.40
CA GLY A 349 -3.18 -20.39 29.39
C GLY A 349 -3.48 -20.94 28.00
N CYS A 350 -4.02 -22.16 27.89
CA CYS A 350 -4.18 -22.86 26.62
C CYS A 350 -5.66 -23.04 26.25
N VAL A 351 -5.95 -22.91 24.97
CA VAL A 351 -7.26 -23.25 24.39
C VAL A 351 -7.11 -24.54 23.59
N ILE A 352 -7.89 -25.55 23.94
CA ILE A 352 -7.88 -26.87 23.29
C ILE A 352 -9.20 -27.10 22.56
N GLY A 353 -9.10 -27.42 21.28
CA GLY A 353 -10.19 -27.77 20.38
C GLY A 353 -10.88 -29.09 20.71
N LYS A 354 -11.73 -29.52 19.78
CA LYS A 354 -12.55 -30.74 19.90
C LYS A 354 -11.75 -31.96 19.46
N ASN A 355 -12.00 -33.09 20.11
CA ASN A 355 -11.42 -34.41 19.82
C ASN A 355 -9.89 -34.44 19.80
N CYS A 356 -9.24 -33.65 20.65
CA CYS A 356 -7.78 -33.64 20.74
C CYS A 356 -7.26 -34.80 21.59
N GLN A 357 -6.09 -35.34 21.23
CA GLN A 357 -5.43 -36.40 21.98
C GLN A 357 -4.09 -35.90 22.49
N ILE A 358 -3.97 -35.72 23.80
CA ILE A 358 -2.74 -35.24 24.45
C ILE A 358 -2.12 -36.42 25.21
N GLY A 359 -0.87 -36.73 24.88
CA GLY A 359 -0.09 -37.80 25.47
C GLY A 359 0.35 -37.55 26.92
N GLU A 360 1.25 -38.38 27.42
CA GLU A 360 1.78 -38.32 28.78
C GLU A 360 2.97 -37.35 28.91
N ASN A 361 3.10 -36.72 30.08
CA ASN A 361 4.18 -35.79 30.44
C ASN A 361 4.36 -34.61 29.46
N VAL A 362 3.26 -34.07 28.93
CA VAL A 362 3.26 -32.91 28.04
C VAL A 362 3.15 -31.61 28.84
N LYS A 363 3.92 -30.59 28.46
CA LYS A 363 3.81 -29.23 29.00
C LYS A 363 3.28 -28.30 27.92
N LEU A 364 2.14 -27.65 28.20
CA LEU A 364 1.51 -26.69 27.30
C LEU A 364 1.41 -25.33 28.00
N LYS A 365 1.97 -24.30 27.37
CA LYS A 365 1.91 -22.91 27.84
C LYS A 365 1.44 -21.99 26.74
N ASN A 366 0.46 -21.13 27.02
CA ASN A 366 -0.02 -20.06 26.14
C ASN A 366 -0.27 -20.50 24.68
N SER A 367 -0.72 -21.73 24.47
CA SER A 367 -0.80 -22.35 23.15
C SER A 367 -2.25 -22.59 22.74
N PHE A 368 -2.51 -22.46 21.45
CA PHE A 368 -3.81 -22.63 20.84
C PHE A 368 -3.83 -23.90 20.00
N LEU A 369 -4.64 -24.86 20.39
CA LEU A 369 -4.84 -26.12 19.68
C LEU A 369 -6.24 -26.11 19.08
N TRP A 370 -6.34 -26.28 17.77
CA TRP A 370 -7.62 -26.45 17.09
C TRP A 370 -8.10 -27.90 17.14
N ASP A 371 -9.12 -28.22 16.34
CA ASP A 371 -9.78 -29.52 16.34
C ASP A 371 -8.88 -30.66 15.83
N ASN A 372 -9.06 -31.85 16.39
CA ASN A 372 -8.40 -33.11 16.00
C ASN A 372 -6.86 -33.11 16.11
N VAL A 373 -6.28 -32.29 16.98
CA VAL A 373 -4.83 -32.26 17.19
C VAL A 373 -4.37 -33.46 18.02
N VAL A 374 -3.31 -34.12 17.59
CA VAL A 374 -2.69 -35.26 18.31
C VAL A 374 -1.27 -34.87 18.75
N ILE A 375 -1.03 -34.91 20.05
CA ILE A 375 0.28 -34.66 20.66
C ILE A 375 0.71 -35.95 21.37
N GLU A 376 1.84 -36.51 20.97
CA GLU A 376 2.43 -37.68 21.62
C GLU A 376 3.18 -37.31 22.93
N ASN A 377 3.87 -38.29 23.51
CA ASN A 377 4.45 -38.19 24.85
C ASN A 377 5.71 -37.31 24.90
N ASN A 378 5.95 -36.71 26.07
CA ASN A 378 7.13 -35.90 26.40
C ASN A 378 7.34 -34.69 25.47
N CYS A 379 6.28 -33.96 25.15
CA CYS A 379 6.36 -32.74 24.34
C CYS A 379 6.34 -31.48 25.22
N ASP A 380 7.08 -30.45 24.82
CA ASP A 380 7.08 -29.13 25.47
C ASP A 380 6.72 -28.07 24.42
N ILE A 381 5.60 -27.38 24.63
CA ILE A 381 5.04 -26.42 23.68
C ILE A 381 4.80 -25.10 24.40
N ASP A 382 5.51 -24.07 23.97
CA ASP A 382 5.36 -22.70 24.47
C ASP A 382 4.90 -21.77 23.35
N THR A 383 3.77 -21.09 23.58
CA THR A 383 3.24 -20.01 22.74
C THR A 383 3.21 -20.37 21.24
N ALA A 384 2.46 -21.43 20.91
CA ALA A 384 2.32 -21.92 19.53
C ALA A 384 0.86 -22.04 19.10
N LEU A 385 0.62 -21.88 17.80
CA LEU A 385 -0.68 -22.09 17.16
C LEU A 385 -0.65 -23.39 16.34
N LEU A 386 -1.44 -24.37 16.76
CA LEU A 386 -1.59 -25.69 16.14
C LEU A 386 -2.95 -25.75 15.43
N CYS A 387 -2.94 -25.74 14.10
CA CYS A 387 -4.15 -25.85 13.29
C CYS A 387 -4.76 -27.26 13.33
N SER A 388 -5.90 -27.45 12.66
CA SER A 388 -6.60 -28.72 12.70
C SER A 388 -5.82 -29.85 12.03
N ASP A 389 -6.03 -31.06 12.56
CA ASP A 389 -5.43 -32.31 12.09
C ASP A 389 -3.89 -32.36 12.15
N VAL A 390 -3.27 -31.50 12.96
CA VAL A 390 -1.83 -31.50 13.21
C VAL A 390 -1.42 -32.65 14.12
N LYS A 391 -0.29 -33.29 13.80
CA LYS A 391 0.28 -34.40 14.59
C LYS A 391 1.69 -34.08 15.04
N VAL A 392 1.88 -33.98 16.35
CA VAL A 392 3.17 -33.79 17.01
C VAL A 392 3.62 -35.12 17.59
N LEU A 393 4.71 -35.67 17.07
CA LEU A 393 5.29 -36.94 17.53
C LEU A 393 6.10 -36.77 18.83
N SER A 394 6.57 -37.89 19.37
CA SER A 394 7.20 -37.93 20.70
C SER A 394 8.53 -37.17 20.79
N ASN A 395 8.77 -36.56 21.95
CA ASN A 395 9.98 -35.79 22.29
C ASN A 395 10.21 -34.57 21.39
N VAL A 396 9.17 -33.76 21.16
CA VAL A 396 9.28 -32.51 20.38
C VAL A 396 9.26 -31.31 21.32
N THR A 397 10.10 -30.32 21.03
CA THR A 397 10.12 -29.04 21.74
C THR A 397 9.81 -27.91 20.76
N ILE A 398 8.73 -27.18 21.03
CA ILE A 398 8.26 -26.05 20.22
C ILE A 398 8.49 -24.77 21.02
N LYS A 399 9.33 -23.88 20.49
CA LYS A 399 9.58 -22.56 21.08
C LYS A 399 8.47 -21.55 20.71
N LYS A 400 8.53 -20.37 21.34
CA LYS A 400 7.57 -19.28 21.21
C LYS A 400 7.41 -18.81 19.75
N GLY A 401 6.17 -18.53 19.35
CA GLY A 401 5.87 -17.90 18.07
C GLY A 401 5.78 -18.86 16.88
N VAL A 402 5.70 -20.17 17.12
CA VAL A 402 5.60 -21.17 16.04
C VAL A 402 4.16 -21.32 15.56
N VAL A 403 3.98 -21.37 14.25
CA VAL A 403 2.69 -21.58 13.61
C VAL A 403 2.72 -22.83 12.76
N LEU A 404 1.88 -23.79 13.11
CA LEU A 404 1.73 -25.06 12.42
C LEU A 404 0.39 -25.05 11.72
N SER A 405 0.43 -24.93 10.38
CA SER A 405 -0.79 -24.92 9.59
C SER A 405 -1.39 -26.34 9.45
N TRP A 406 -2.44 -26.44 8.64
CA TRP A 406 -3.29 -27.61 8.49
C TRP A 406 -2.53 -28.88 8.10
N GLU A 407 -2.87 -30.00 8.75
CA GLU A 407 -2.37 -31.35 8.45
C GLU A 407 -0.84 -31.53 8.52
N VAL A 408 -0.14 -30.64 9.23
CA VAL A 408 1.31 -30.74 9.42
C VAL A 408 1.65 -31.90 10.37
N VAL A 409 2.68 -32.67 10.01
CA VAL A 409 3.21 -33.76 10.84
C VAL A 409 4.65 -33.46 11.19
N ILE A 410 4.94 -33.31 12.47
CA ILE A 410 6.31 -33.06 12.98
C ILE A 410 6.97 -34.38 13.35
N GLY A 411 8.21 -34.59 12.90
CA GLY A 411 9.01 -35.77 13.22
C GLY A 411 9.35 -35.89 14.72
N PRO A 412 9.69 -37.09 15.22
CA PRO A 412 10.10 -37.25 16.62
C PRO A 412 11.50 -36.66 16.86
N LYS A 413 11.77 -36.20 18.10
CA LYS A 413 13.08 -35.66 18.54
C LYS A 413 13.52 -34.41 17.78
N VAL A 414 12.62 -33.45 17.60
CA VAL A 414 12.85 -32.20 16.87
C VAL A 414 12.66 -31.00 17.79
N VAL A 415 13.51 -29.99 17.61
CA VAL A 415 13.35 -28.68 18.25
C VAL A 415 13.03 -27.67 17.17
N ILE A 416 11.89 -27.00 17.28
CA ILE A 416 11.49 -25.95 16.34
C ILE A 416 11.85 -24.59 16.94
N GLU A 417 12.54 -23.76 16.16
CA GLU A 417 12.97 -22.42 16.56
C GLU A 417 11.82 -21.41 16.54
N SER A 418 11.97 -20.36 17.34
CA SER A 418 10.95 -19.32 17.48
C SER A 418 10.64 -18.64 16.14
N GLY A 419 9.37 -18.32 15.89
CA GLY A 419 8.95 -17.63 14.65
C GLY A 419 8.85 -18.53 13.41
N THR A 420 9.11 -19.84 13.51
CA THR A 420 9.01 -20.75 12.36
C THR A 420 7.54 -20.96 11.94
N GLN A 421 7.26 -20.86 10.65
CA GLN A 421 5.95 -21.15 10.07
C GLN A 421 6.03 -22.37 9.15
N LEU A 422 5.13 -23.34 9.34
CA LEU A 422 5.14 -24.60 8.61
C LEU A 422 3.82 -24.89 7.89
N MET A 423 3.93 -25.37 6.65
CA MET A 423 2.82 -25.79 5.79
C MET A 423 2.94 -27.20 5.22
N SER A 424 1.80 -27.83 4.93
CA SER A 424 1.75 -29.22 4.45
C SER A 424 1.98 -29.34 2.94
N GLU A 425 1.60 -28.34 2.15
CA GLU A 425 1.81 -28.27 0.70
C GLU A 425 3.00 -27.37 0.36
N HIS A 426 3.67 -27.64 -0.76
CA HIS A 426 4.70 -26.75 -1.29
C HIS A 426 4.01 -25.61 -2.03
N GLN A 427 4.44 -24.37 -1.81
CA GLN A 427 3.98 -23.24 -2.60
C GLN A 427 4.35 -23.50 -4.06
N LYS A 428 3.36 -23.49 -4.95
CA LYS A 428 3.65 -23.42 -6.38
C LYS A 428 4.10 -21.99 -6.62
N ASP A 429 5.39 -21.77 -6.82
CA ASP A 429 5.87 -20.53 -7.39
C ASP A 429 5.36 -20.49 -8.84
N ASP A 430 4.27 -19.75 -9.07
CA ASP A 430 3.67 -19.58 -10.40
C ASP A 430 4.62 -18.85 -11.39
N TRP A 431 5.83 -18.49 -10.95
CA TRP A 431 6.87 -17.86 -11.76
C TRP A 431 7.79 -18.83 -12.52
N ASN A 432 7.64 -20.16 -12.35
CA ASN A 432 8.51 -21.14 -13.04
C ASN A 432 7.86 -21.82 -14.27
N GLU A 433 6.69 -21.36 -14.72
CA GLU A 433 6.17 -21.70 -16.06
C GLU A 433 6.63 -20.66 -17.09
N GLY A 434 7.95 -20.55 -17.24
CA GLY A 434 8.63 -19.70 -18.23
C GLY A 434 9.43 -20.49 -19.27
N ASP A 435 9.23 -21.80 -19.42
CA ASP A 435 9.82 -22.56 -20.53
C ASP A 435 8.86 -22.57 -21.73
N HIS A 436 8.70 -21.39 -22.34
CA HIS A 436 8.30 -21.28 -23.74
C HIS A 436 9.55 -21.38 -24.62
N SER A 437 10.22 -22.53 -24.62
CA SER A 437 11.15 -22.86 -25.69
C SER A 437 10.37 -23.12 -26.98
N PHE A 438 10.45 -22.13 -27.87
CA PHE A 438 10.06 -22.22 -29.27
C PHE A 438 10.68 -23.47 -29.91
N GLY A 439 9.84 -24.30 -30.52
CA GLY A 439 10.28 -25.53 -31.17
C GLY A 439 11.20 -25.28 -32.36
N GLU A 440 12.35 -25.95 -32.35
CA GLU A 440 13.05 -26.36 -33.56
C GLU A 440 13.32 -27.87 -33.50
N ASP A 441 12.92 -28.52 -34.59
CA ASP A 441 12.96 -29.95 -34.83
C ASP A 441 14.39 -30.52 -34.75
N SER A 442 14.58 -31.59 -33.96
CA SER A 442 15.56 -32.64 -34.27
C SER A 442 15.26 -33.96 -33.55
N GLU A 443 15.44 -35.04 -34.30
CA GLU A 443 15.02 -36.44 -34.08
C GLU A 443 15.50 -37.13 -32.78
N PRO A 444 14.88 -38.26 -32.38
CA PRO A 444 15.08 -38.88 -31.08
C PRO A 444 16.34 -39.75 -31.07
N ASN A 445 17.36 -39.32 -30.34
CA ASN A 445 18.44 -40.23 -29.93
C ASN A 445 18.10 -40.86 -28.57
N GLU A 446 17.57 -42.08 -28.66
CA GLU A 446 17.69 -43.09 -27.60
C GLU A 446 19.19 -43.33 -27.34
N ASP A 447 19.75 -42.70 -26.30
CA ASP A 447 20.84 -43.26 -25.49
C ASP A 447 21.29 -42.24 -24.43
N ARG A 448 20.59 -42.24 -23.28
CA ARG A 448 21.13 -41.84 -21.97
C ARG A 448 20.22 -42.31 -20.82
N LEU A 449 19.94 -43.62 -20.79
CA LEU A 449 19.51 -44.30 -19.57
C LEU A 449 20.72 -44.50 -18.65
N ASN A 450 21.05 -43.46 -17.88
CA ASN A 450 21.60 -43.52 -16.51
C ASN A 450 22.23 -42.16 -16.14
N SER A 451 21.37 -41.21 -15.84
CA SER A 451 21.61 -40.29 -14.74
C SER A 451 20.25 -40.05 -14.11
N SER A 452 19.96 -40.80 -13.06
CA SER A 452 18.97 -40.41 -12.07
C SER A 452 19.24 -38.96 -11.72
N SER A 453 18.44 -38.04 -12.27
CA SER A 453 18.35 -36.69 -11.79
C SER A 453 17.91 -36.80 -10.34
N GLU A 454 18.91 -36.68 -9.47
CA GLU A 454 18.75 -36.35 -8.07
C GLU A 454 17.85 -35.12 -8.04
N LYS A 455 16.55 -35.35 -7.84
CA LYS A 455 15.65 -34.31 -7.34
C LYS A 455 16.28 -33.87 -6.03
N GLU A 456 17.01 -32.77 -6.07
CA GLU A 456 17.55 -32.10 -4.89
C GLU A 456 16.41 -32.00 -3.88
N LYS A 457 16.54 -32.75 -2.78
CA LYS A 457 15.59 -32.74 -1.67
C LYS A 457 15.87 -31.48 -0.86
N PRO A 458 15.00 -30.46 -0.81
CA PRO A 458 15.23 -29.35 0.08
C PRO A 458 14.77 -29.73 1.50
N ASP A 459 15.66 -29.55 2.47
CA ASP A 459 15.48 -29.36 3.94
C ASP A 459 14.44 -30.16 4.76
N THR A 460 13.96 -31.32 4.29
CA THR A 460 13.17 -32.26 5.14
C THR A 460 13.95 -32.87 6.32
N VAL A 461 15.27 -32.67 6.39
CA VAL A 461 16.13 -33.26 7.43
C VAL A 461 16.05 -32.49 8.77
N LYS A 462 15.78 -31.18 8.74
CA LYS A 462 15.75 -30.35 9.97
C LYS A 462 14.53 -30.62 10.86
N PHE A 463 13.42 -31.08 10.30
CA PHE A 463 12.15 -31.28 11.01
C PHE A 463 11.81 -32.76 11.27
N GLY A 464 12.78 -33.66 11.10
CA GLY A 464 12.71 -35.08 11.48
C GLY A 464 12.31 -36.04 10.34
N SER A 465 12.66 -37.31 10.50
CA SER A 465 12.62 -38.36 9.46
C SER A 465 11.22 -38.79 8.97
N LYS A 466 10.15 -38.23 9.55
CA LYS A 466 8.74 -38.46 9.14
C LYS A 466 7.99 -37.14 8.88
N CYS A 467 8.70 -36.04 8.67
CA CYS A 467 8.08 -34.73 8.55
C CYS A 467 7.35 -34.56 7.21
N LYS A 468 6.14 -34.01 7.28
CA LYS A 468 5.41 -33.44 6.13
C LYS A 468 5.18 -31.96 6.43
N ALA A 469 6.25 -31.18 6.35
CA ALA A 469 6.22 -29.75 6.60
C ALA A 469 7.23 -29.04 5.70
N PHE A 470 6.78 -27.98 5.06
CA PHE A 470 7.58 -27.03 4.29
C PHE A 470 7.56 -25.69 5.01
N PRO A 471 8.69 -24.96 5.10
CA PRO A 471 8.69 -23.60 5.61
C PRO A 471 7.83 -22.71 4.70
N TYR A 472 7.00 -21.86 5.29
CA TYR A 472 6.27 -20.82 4.55
C TYR A 472 7.18 -19.60 4.37
N GLN A 473 7.32 -19.12 3.13
CA GLN A 473 7.95 -17.84 2.83
C GLN A 473 6.85 -16.89 2.34
N GLN A 474 6.73 -15.73 2.98
CA GLN A 474 5.83 -14.69 2.51
C GLN A 474 6.41 -14.12 1.21
N HIS A 475 5.75 -14.36 0.09
CA HIS A 475 6.03 -13.61 -1.14
C HIS A 475 5.54 -12.18 -0.92
N VAL A 476 6.48 -11.24 -0.90
CA VAL A 476 6.18 -9.81 -1.01
C VAL A 476 6.32 -9.51 -2.50
N ASP A 477 5.19 -9.33 -3.19
CA ASP A 477 5.23 -8.84 -4.57
C ASP A 477 5.85 -7.42 -4.53
N SER A 478 6.98 -7.26 -5.21
CA SER A 478 7.81 -6.03 -5.19
C SER A 478 7.16 -4.82 -5.87
N GLU A 479 5.89 -4.90 -6.26
CA GLU A 479 5.14 -3.82 -6.91
C GLU A 479 4.25 -3.03 -5.93
N ASP A 480 3.99 -3.55 -4.72
CA ASP A 480 3.28 -2.84 -3.65
C ASP A 480 4.29 -2.38 -2.58
N GLU A 481 4.92 -1.22 -2.78
CA GLU A 481 5.94 -0.65 -1.87
C GLU A 481 5.43 -0.34 -0.43
N GLU A 482 4.16 -0.62 -0.11
CA GLU A 482 3.57 -0.38 1.22
C GLU A 482 3.44 -1.63 2.11
N GLU A 483 3.67 -2.84 1.63
CA GLU A 483 3.68 -4.06 2.47
C GLU A 483 5.10 -4.46 2.88
N GLU A 484 5.77 -3.64 3.69
CA GLU A 484 6.99 -4.05 4.40
C GLU A 484 6.74 -5.38 5.16
N ALA A 485 7.71 -6.29 5.13
CA ALA A 485 7.63 -7.62 5.74
C ALA A 485 7.18 -7.56 7.23
N VAL A 486 5.89 -7.82 7.47
CA VAL A 486 5.30 -7.71 8.82
C VAL A 486 5.48 -9.03 9.58
N ASP A 487 6.24 -8.98 10.67
CA ASP A 487 6.34 -10.09 11.63
C ASP A 487 4.95 -10.44 12.21
N TYR A 488 4.48 -11.67 11.98
CA TYR A 488 3.13 -12.15 12.30
C TYR A 488 2.74 -12.05 13.80
N TRP A 489 3.74 -11.90 14.67
CA TRP A 489 3.61 -11.79 16.12
C TRP A 489 3.76 -10.37 16.67
N GLY A 490 3.95 -9.38 15.81
CA GLY A 490 4.52 -8.09 16.21
C GLY A 490 6.00 -8.26 16.55
N VAL A 491 6.78 -7.21 16.27
CA VAL A 491 8.24 -7.14 16.43
C VAL A 491 8.79 -8.09 17.49
N SER A 492 9.58 -9.06 17.02
CA SER A 492 10.48 -9.94 17.77
C SER A 492 10.49 -9.74 19.29
N THR A 493 10.07 -10.79 20.02
CA THR A 493 10.48 -10.99 21.42
C THR A 493 11.99 -11.26 21.47
N SER A 494 12.80 -10.23 21.28
CA SER A 494 14.14 -10.19 21.84
C SER A 494 13.99 -9.90 23.32
N GLU A 495 14.08 -10.95 24.14
CA GLU A 495 14.47 -10.83 25.54
C GLU A 495 15.83 -10.09 25.58
N SER A 496 15.77 -8.77 25.72
CA SER A 496 16.83 -7.93 26.25
C SER A 496 16.17 -6.80 27.03
N ASP A 497 15.44 -7.18 28.07
CA ASP A 497 15.29 -6.36 29.28
C ASP A 497 16.68 -6.24 29.93
N GLU A 498 17.55 -5.42 29.35
CA GLU A 498 18.67 -4.83 30.08
C GLU A 498 18.42 -3.32 30.13
N ARG A 499 17.97 -2.88 31.31
CA ARG A 499 18.05 -1.48 31.73
C ARG A 499 19.47 -0.98 31.49
N PRO A 500 19.69 0.11 30.73
CA PRO A 500 20.92 0.87 30.86
C PRO A 500 20.71 1.90 31.95
N SER A 501 21.48 1.73 33.02
CA SER A 501 21.75 2.69 34.07
C SER A 501 22.20 4.04 33.52
N GLU A 502 21.73 5.11 34.16
CA GLU A 502 22.33 6.43 34.16
C GLU A 502 23.83 6.32 34.54
N GLU A 503 24.74 6.60 33.62
CA GLU A 503 26.06 7.17 33.94
C GLU A 503 26.49 8.12 32.81
N GLU A 504 26.72 9.37 33.22
CA GLU A 504 27.30 10.46 32.45
C GLU A 504 28.70 10.09 31.94
N SER A 505 29.01 10.44 30.70
CA SER A 505 30.37 10.92 30.39
C SER A 505 30.35 11.81 29.14
N SER A 506 30.75 13.06 29.38
CA SER A 506 30.97 14.14 28.43
C SER A 506 32.33 14.02 27.75
N THR A 507 32.40 14.34 26.45
CA THR A 507 33.50 15.03 25.73
C THR A 507 33.10 15.04 24.24
N ASP A 508 32.55 16.14 23.71
CA ASP A 508 33.19 17.38 23.24
C ASP A 508 33.73 17.30 21.80
N GLU A 509 33.49 18.41 21.07
CA GLU A 509 34.03 18.87 19.78
C GLU A 509 33.26 18.44 18.51
N GLU A 510 32.79 19.33 17.61
CA GLU A 510 32.97 20.77 17.43
C GLU A 510 31.83 21.34 16.53
N GLU A 511 31.14 22.38 17.00
CA GLU A 511 30.34 23.30 16.18
C GLU A 511 31.13 24.61 16.01
N SER A 512 31.23 25.10 14.77
CA SER A 512 31.76 26.44 14.49
C SER A 512 30.64 27.40 14.07
N ASN A 513 30.20 28.18 15.06
CA ASN A 513 29.78 29.59 15.05
C ASN A 513 29.54 30.29 13.70
N GLU A 514 28.36 30.91 13.57
CA GLU A 514 28.26 32.34 13.21
C GLU A 514 27.22 33.03 14.10
N LYS A 515 27.59 34.21 14.61
CA LYS A 515 26.83 35.04 15.55
C LYS A 515 26.17 36.22 14.86
N ASP A 516 24.99 36.53 15.38
CA ASP A 516 24.17 37.75 15.37
C ASP A 516 24.88 39.09 15.08
N GLU A 517 24.17 39.96 14.33
CA GLU A 517 24.00 41.39 14.66
C GLU A 517 22.72 41.95 14.00
N GLU A 518 21.80 42.49 14.82
CA GLU A 518 20.58 43.23 14.43
C GLU A 518 20.87 44.71 14.10
N GLY A 519 20.10 45.29 13.16
CA GLY A 519 19.59 46.67 13.25
C GLY A 519 19.93 47.69 12.14
N ASP A 520 19.08 47.75 11.09
CA ASP A 520 18.50 48.88 10.31
C ASP A 520 19.31 50.20 9.99
N PRO A 521 18.95 51.03 8.96
CA PRO A 521 17.80 50.96 8.04
C PRO A 521 18.09 51.22 6.54
N MET A 522 17.10 50.90 5.69
CA MET A 522 16.72 51.53 4.41
C MET A 522 17.80 52.26 3.59
N ASN A 523 18.17 51.68 2.44
CA ASN A 523 18.62 52.44 1.28
C ASN A 523 17.77 52.08 0.05
N LEU A 524 16.92 53.03 -0.35
CA LEU A 524 16.22 53.08 -1.62
C LEU A 524 17.21 53.54 -2.69
N GLU A 525 17.67 52.64 -3.55
CA GLU A 525 18.28 52.94 -4.87
C GLU A 525 17.78 51.81 -5.79
N GLU A 526 16.71 52.05 -6.53
CA GLU A 526 16.65 52.65 -7.88
C GLU A 526 16.43 51.54 -8.92
N ASP A 527 15.35 51.72 -9.67
CA ASP A 527 14.82 50.87 -10.72
C ASP A 527 15.89 50.34 -11.69
N GLU A 528 16.04 49.02 -11.80
CA GLU A 528 16.59 48.39 -13.01
C GLU A 528 15.41 48.15 -13.98
N PRO A 529 15.52 48.58 -15.25
CA PRO A 529 14.37 48.68 -16.14
C PRO A 529 13.80 47.31 -16.47
N GLU A 530 12.48 47.18 -16.30
CA GLU A 530 11.67 46.14 -16.94
C GLU A 530 12.05 46.06 -18.42
N ASP A 531 12.63 44.93 -18.82
CA ASP A 531 12.83 44.61 -20.22
C ASP A 531 11.46 44.67 -20.91
N VAL A 532 11.31 45.65 -21.79
CA VAL A 532 10.11 45.88 -22.59
C VAL A 532 9.91 44.66 -23.49
N VAL A 533 9.12 43.72 -23.02
CA VAL A 533 8.53 42.65 -23.83
C VAL A 533 7.51 43.26 -24.77
N ASP A 534 7.93 43.61 -25.98
CA ASP A 534 7.00 43.96 -27.05
C ASP A 534 6.22 42.69 -27.47
N SER A 535 4.96 42.69 -27.04
CA SER A 535 3.94 41.74 -27.40
C SER A 535 3.64 41.80 -28.90
N SER A 536 4.34 40.98 -29.69
CA SER A 536 3.68 40.32 -30.83
C SER A 536 4.30 38.98 -31.26
N LEU A 537 5.56 38.65 -30.94
CA LEU A 537 6.14 37.33 -31.30
C LEU A 537 7.20 36.76 -30.32
N GLY A 538 7.38 37.32 -29.11
CA GLY A 538 8.19 36.68 -28.05
C GLY A 538 9.67 36.44 -28.39
N PHE A 539 10.27 37.31 -29.21
CA PHE A 539 11.66 37.23 -29.62
C PHE A 539 12.54 38.08 -28.69
N ASN A 540 13.56 37.50 -28.05
CA ASN A 540 14.61 38.24 -27.36
C ASN A 540 15.88 38.35 -28.23
N PRO A 541 16.27 39.56 -28.69
CA PRO A 541 17.46 39.77 -29.54
C PRO A 541 18.80 39.41 -28.87
N ASN A 542 18.83 39.24 -27.55
CA ASN A 542 20.03 38.97 -26.76
C ASN A 542 20.11 37.53 -26.22
N ALA A 543 19.50 36.55 -26.90
CA ALA A 543 19.51 35.14 -26.50
C ALA A 543 20.90 34.49 -26.28
N SER A 544 21.99 35.15 -26.67
CA SER A 544 23.37 34.72 -26.35
C SER A 544 23.76 34.91 -24.87
N MET A 545 22.89 35.49 -24.04
CA MET A 545 23.15 35.79 -22.62
C MET A 545 22.18 35.08 -21.65
N MET A 546 21.45 34.04 -22.09
CA MET A 546 20.54 33.32 -21.20
C MET A 546 21.33 32.42 -20.22
N GLU A 547 21.19 32.69 -18.92
CA GLU A 547 21.52 31.71 -17.89
C GLU A 547 20.55 30.54 -18.00
N ILE A 548 21.05 29.34 -18.31
CA ILE A 548 20.20 28.16 -18.45
C ILE A 548 19.62 27.82 -17.08
N ASN A 549 18.30 27.65 -17.01
CA ASN A 549 17.69 27.02 -15.85
C ASN A 549 18.13 25.55 -15.77
N MET A 550 19.10 25.27 -14.89
CA MET A 550 19.70 23.94 -14.74
C MET A 550 18.69 22.87 -14.31
N ALA A 551 17.63 23.23 -13.60
CA ALA A 551 16.56 22.30 -13.22
C ALA A 551 15.74 21.88 -14.45
N PHE A 552 15.39 22.84 -15.32
CA PHE A 552 14.70 22.56 -16.59
C PHE A 552 15.55 21.71 -17.53
N TYR A 553 16.84 22.03 -17.65
CA TYR A 553 17.76 21.28 -18.52
C TYR A 553 17.87 19.81 -18.12
N LYS A 554 17.98 19.54 -16.81
CA LYS A 554 18.08 18.18 -16.27
C LYS A 554 16.81 17.37 -16.53
N GLU A 555 15.64 17.95 -16.23
CA GLU A 555 14.35 17.28 -16.45
C GLU A 555 14.09 17.02 -17.95
N LEU A 556 14.52 17.94 -18.82
CA LEU A 556 14.44 17.75 -20.28
C LEU A 556 15.31 16.58 -20.73
N LEU A 557 16.53 16.45 -20.19
CA LEU A 557 17.42 15.32 -20.46
C LEU A 557 16.82 14.00 -20.00
N ASP A 558 16.30 13.93 -18.77
CA ASP A 558 15.65 12.73 -18.23
C ASP A 558 14.44 12.32 -19.09
N THR A 559 13.68 13.30 -19.59
CA THR A 559 12.56 13.07 -20.53
C THR A 559 13.03 12.40 -21.82
N PHE A 560 14.15 12.83 -22.39
CA PHE A 560 14.72 12.22 -23.59
C PHE A 560 15.30 10.82 -23.33
N ILE A 561 15.85 10.54 -22.14
CA ILE A 561 16.29 9.19 -21.75
C ILE A 561 15.10 8.23 -21.68
N ARG A 562 14.00 8.64 -21.02
CA ARG A 562 12.75 7.85 -20.99
C ARG A 562 12.22 7.62 -22.40
N ALA A 563 12.19 8.65 -23.23
CA ALA A 563 11.74 8.53 -24.62
C ALA A 563 12.60 7.55 -25.44
N SER A 564 13.91 7.48 -25.17
CA SER A 564 14.78 6.49 -25.79
C SER A 564 14.49 5.07 -25.31
N THR A 565 14.28 4.89 -24.00
CA THR A 565 14.05 3.59 -23.34
C THR A 565 12.68 2.99 -23.68
N GLU A 566 11.62 3.79 -23.56
CA GLU A 566 10.23 3.37 -23.74
C GLU A 566 9.74 3.48 -25.19
N ARG A 567 10.55 4.06 -26.09
CA ARG A 567 10.21 4.32 -27.51
C ARG A 567 8.91 5.12 -27.67
N ILE A 568 8.82 6.23 -26.94
CA ILE A 568 7.71 7.18 -27.01
C ILE A 568 7.62 7.79 -28.42
N SER A 569 6.40 8.02 -28.92
CA SER A 569 6.15 8.70 -30.19
C SER A 569 6.47 10.20 -30.11
N ASP A 570 7.00 10.78 -31.19
CA ASP A 570 7.42 12.19 -31.25
C ASP A 570 6.31 13.18 -30.84
N ASP A 571 5.04 12.90 -31.15
CA ASP A 571 3.92 13.76 -30.78
C ASP A 571 3.70 13.85 -29.26
N ASN A 572 3.87 12.75 -28.53
CA ASN A 572 3.79 12.73 -27.07
C ASN A 572 4.99 13.44 -26.45
N LEU A 573 6.18 13.26 -27.03
CA LEU A 573 7.40 13.95 -26.58
C LEU A 573 7.27 15.48 -26.70
N ILE A 574 6.63 15.97 -27.77
CA ILE A 574 6.31 17.40 -27.94
C ILE A 574 5.34 17.89 -26.85
N LEU A 575 4.35 17.08 -26.46
CA LEU A 575 3.42 17.42 -25.38
C LEU A 575 4.16 17.50 -24.04
N GLU A 576 5.06 16.54 -23.75
CA GLU A 576 5.89 16.55 -22.55
C GLU A 576 6.78 17.80 -22.50
N ILE A 577 7.52 18.11 -23.57
CA ILE A 577 8.38 19.30 -23.62
C ILE A 577 7.55 20.59 -23.46
N ASN A 578 6.36 20.67 -24.05
CA ASN A 578 5.50 21.83 -23.87
C ASN A 578 4.97 21.93 -22.43
N SER A 579 4.60 20.81 -21.80
CA SER A 579 4.20 20.79 -20.39
C SER A 579 5.35 21.22 -19.47
N LEU A 580 6.59 20.77 -19.72
CA LEU A 580 7.79 21.18 -18.99
C LEU A 580 8.06 22.67 -19.17
N LYS A 581 7.98 23.18 -20.40
CA LYS A 581 8.09 24.61 -20.68
C LYS A 581 7.10 25.42 -19.83
N HIS A 582 5.85 24.97 -19.75
CA HIS A 582 4.83 25.64 -18.93
C HIS A 582 5.07 25.49 -17.42
N ALA A 583 5.55 24.33 -16.96
CA ALA A 583 5.86 24.07 -15.57
C ALA A 583 6.99 24.96 -15.04
N TYR A 584 8.06 25.13 -15.83
CA TYR A 584 9.20 25.98 -15.49
C TYR A 584 9.06 27.44 -15.94
N THR A 585 7.95 27.80 -16.59
CA THR A 585 7.70 29.14 -17.16
C THR A 585 8.81 29.64 -18.09
N VAL A 586 9.40 28.72 -18.85
CA VAL A 586 10.58 28.95 -19.70
C VAL A 586 10.15 29.52 -21.08
N PRO A 587 10.83 30.56 -21.62
CA PRO A 587 10.54 31.06 -22.96
C PRO A 587 10.87 30.01 -24.03
N ILE A 588 10.18 30.07 -25.18
CA ILE A 588 10.37 29.07 -26.24
C ILE A 588 11.80 29.08 -26.81
N ASP A 589 12.46 30.24 -26.77
CA ASP A 589 13.83 30.41 -27.24
C ASP A 589 14.83 29.62 -26.38
N GLU A 590 14.60 29.52 -25.07
CA GLU A 590 15.45 28.74 -24.16
C GLU A 590 15.25 27.22 -24.35
N VAL A 591 14.04 26.78 -24.69
CA VAL A 591 13.79 25.39 -25.11
C VAL A 591 14.56 25.07 -26.39
N ILE A 592 14.50 25.97 -27.38
CA ILE A 592 15.21 25.81 -28.66
C ILE A 592 16.73 25.85 -28.47
N TYR A 593 17.21 26.65 -27.53
CA TYR A 593 18.61 26.75 -27.16
C TYR A 593 19.13 25.46 -26.50
N SER A 594 18.33 24.83 -25.63
CA SER A 594 18.71 23.64 -24.87
C SER A 594 18.53 22.30 -25.61
N LEU A 595 17.60 22.21 -26.57
CA LEU A 595 17.29 20.98 -27.31
C LEU A 595 18.52 20.34 -28.00
N PRO A 596 19.34 21.08 -28.78
CA PRO A 596 20.51 20.50 -29.42
C PRO A 596 21.59 20.02 -28.42
N ALA A 597 21.71 20.71 -27.28
CA ALA A 597 22.65 20.36 -26.22
C ALA A 597 22.22 19.06 -25.51
N VAL A 598 20.93 18.89 -25.22
CA VAL A 598 20.41 17.66 -24.61
C VAL A 598 20.54 16.45 -25.52
N LEU A 599 20.32 16.59 -26.83
CA LEU A 599 20.56 15.50 -27.78
C LEU A 599 22.03 15.05 -27.79
N PHE A 600 22.95 15.97 -27.51
CA PHE A 600 24.36 15.65 -27.39
C PHE A 600 24.68 14.94 -26.06
N ASP A 601 24.17 15.44 -24.94
CA ASP A 601 24.34 14.79 -23.64
C ASP A 601 23.74 13.38 -23.62
N LEU A 602 22.59 13.17 -24.27
CA LEU A 602 22.01 11.84 -24.45
C LEU A 602 22.96 10.91 -25.23
N ALA A 603 23.57 11.40 -26.31
CA ALA A 603 24.57 10.64 -27.06
C ALA A 603 25.86 10.39 -26.26
N ALA A 604 26.18 11.24 -25.28
CA ALA A 604 27.31 11.07 -24.38
C ALA A 604 27.03 10.02 -23.29
N GLU A 605 25.82 10.02 -22.71
CA GLU A 605 25.39 9.06 -21.70
C GLU A 605 25.23 7.64 -22.24
N GLU A 606 24.78 7.47 -23.49
CA GLU A 606 24.72 6.16 -24.15
C GLU A 606 26.11 5.49 -24.30
N ASN A 607 27.20 6.26 -24.24
CA ASN A 607 28.56 5.81 -24.56
C ASN A 607 29.54 5.79 -23.36
N GLN A 608 29.04 5.71 -22.12
CA GLN A 608 29.83 5.71 -20.87
C GLN A 608 31.20 4.99 -20.98
N MET A 609 32.28 5.77 -20.82
CA MET A 609 33.72 5.45 -20.90
C MET A 609 34.32 5.21 -22.30
N SER A 610 35.00 6.23 -22.85
CA SER A 610 36.42 6.17 -23.29
C SER A 610 36.83 7.42 -24.07
N VAL A 611 38.07 7.88 -23.86
CA VAL A 611 38.75 9.02 -24.51
C VAL A 611 38.96 8.83 -26.03
N THR A 612 38.44 7.75 -26.64
CA THR A 612 38.40 7.50 -28.09
C THR A 612 37.01 7.77 -28.72
N ALA A 613 36.11 8.43 -27.99
CA ALA A 613 34.66 8.46 -28.25
C ALA A 613 34.14 9.45 -29.31
N ASN A 614 34.91 10.44 -29.78
CA ASN A 614 34.36 11.52 -30.62
C ASN A 614 33.66 11.02 -31.90
N ALA A 615 34.18 9.98 -32.57
CA ALA A 615 33.55 9.42 -33.77
C ALA A 615 32.28 8.60 -33.47
N LYS A 616 32.24 7.89 -32.33
CA LYS A 616 31.07 7.12 -31.90
C LYS A 616 29.95 8.03 -31.40
N ILE A 617 30.28 9.04 -30.59
CA ILE A 617 29.35 10.08 -30.14
C ILE A 617 28.74 10.80 -31.33
N LEU A 618 29.54 11.14 -32.36
CA LEU A 618 29.01 11.73 -33.59
C LEU A 618 28.06 10.80 -34.35
N SER A 619 28.33 9.49 -34.37
CA SER A 619 27.44 8.53 -35.01
C SER A 619 26.13 8.31 -34.22
N SER A 620 26.18 8.32 -32.89
CA SER A 620 24.99 8.28 -32.02
C SER A 620 24.19 9.58 -32.14
N PHE A 621 24.86 10.73 -32.12
CA PHE A 621 24.24 12.03 -32.31
C PHE A 621 23.52 12.13 -33.67
N ARG A 622 24.15 11.65 -34.75
CA ARG A 622 23.50 11.59 -36.07
C ARG A 622 22.24 10.74 -36.04
N LYS A 623 22.30 9.53 -35.45
CA LYS A 623 21.13 8.67 -35.30
C LYS A 623 20.01 9.33 -34.48
N ASN A 624 20.36 10.03 -33.40
CA ASN A 624 19.39 10.70 -32.54
C ASN A 624 18.80 11.94 -33.22
N THR A 625 19.60 12.66 -34.00
CA THR A 625 19.14 13.81 -34.81
C THR A 625 18.21 13.34 -35.92
N ASP A 626 18.53 12.24 -36.60
CA ASP A 626 17.66 11.64 -37.62
C ASP A 626 16.33 11.18 -37.01
N ARG A 627 16.38 10.52 -35.83
CA ARG A 627 15.20 10.06 -35.10
C ARG A 627 14.30 11.21 -34.65
N TYR A 628 14.87 12.28 -34.12
CA TYR A 628 14.11 13.43 -33.59
C TYR A 628 14.02 14.61 -34.57
N SER A 629 14.32 14.39 -35.85
CA SER A 629 14.30 15.42 -36.90
C SER A 629 12.93 16.10 -37.00
N ALA A 630 11.84 15.32 -37.00
CA ALA A 630 10.47 15.83 -37.04
C ALA A 630 10.13 16.73 -35.84
N LEU A 631 10.65 16.40 -34.64
CA LEU A 631 10.48 17.20 -33.44
C LEU A 631 11.25 18.51 -33.55
N LEU A 632 12.53 18.44 -33.95
CA LEU A 632 13.38 19.62 -34.11
C LEU A 632 12.81 20.59 -35.15
N CYS A 633 12.33 20.10 -36.30
CA CYS A 633 11.69 20.92 -37.34
C CYS A 633 10.38 21.59 -36.87
N LYS A 634 9.71 21.05 -35.83
CA LYS A 634 8.51 21.67 -35.27
C LYS A 634 8.82 22.90 -34.42
N TYR A 635 9.93 22.87 -33.67
CA TYR A 635 10.40 23.98 -32.82
C TYR A 635 11.26 24.98 -33.62
N ILE A 636 12.10 24.49 -34.53
CA ILE A 636 13.10 25.26 -35.27
C ILE A 636 12.60 25.53 -36.70
N LYS A 637 11.71 26.52 -36.85
CA LYS A 637 11.09 26.88 -38.16
C LYS A 637 11.64 28.15 -38.80
N ASN A 638 11.89 29.17 -37.99
CA ASN A 638 12.24 30.50 -38.46
C ASN A 638 13.76 30.65 -38.54
N VAL A 639 14.22 31.57 -39.39
CA VAL A 639 15.66 31.90 -39.50
C VAL A 639 16.20 32.36 -38.14
N GLU A 640 15.41 33.08 -37.36
CA GLU A 640 15.78 33.56 -36.02
C GLU A 640 15.88 32.42 -35.00
N THR A 641 14.94 31.48 -34.98
CA THR A 641 15.01 30.33 -34.06
C THR A 641 16.13 29.35 -34.43
N GLN A 642 16.43 29.23 -35.72
CA GLN A 642 17.60 28.50 -36.21
C GLN A 642 18.92 29.14 -35.72
N LEU A 643 19.01 30.48 -35.64
CA LEU A 643 20.19 31.15 -35.08
C LEU A 643 20.35 30.88 -33.58
N VAL A 644 19.24 30.86 -32.82
CA VAL A 644 19.25 30.52 -31.39
C VAL A 644 19.76 29.09 -31.17
N ALA A 645 19.30 28.12 -31.97
CA ALA A 645 19.78 26.74 -31.92
C ALA A 645 21.29 26.64 -32.23
N ILE A 646 21.78 27.37 -33.25
CA ILE A 646 23.22 27.40 -33.57
C ILE A 646 24.04 27.97 -32.41
N ASN A 647 23.55 29.03 -31.75
CA ASN A 647 24.22 29.60 -30.59
C ASN A 647 24.26 28.63 -29.42
N GLY A 648 23.16 27.91 -29.12
CA GLY A 648 23.13 26.85 -28.10
C GLY A 648 24.17 25.75 -28.35
N VAL A 649 24.31 25.29 -29.59
CA VAL A 649 25.36 24.32 -29.97
C VAL A 649 26.76 24.91 -29.79
N CYS A 650 26.97 26.17 -30.17
CA CYS A 650 28.26 26.83 -30.03
C CYS A 650 28.67 26.97 -28.56
N ASP A 651 27.74 27.39 -27.70
CA ASP A 651 27.99 27.57 -26.28
C ASP A 651 28.25 26.25 -25.57
N TYR A 652 27.52 25.19 -25.96
CA TYR A 652 27.78 23.83 -25.50
C TYR A 652 29.21 23.36 -25.86
N VAL A 653 29.64 23.57 -27.11
CA VAL A 653 31.01 23.24 -27.56
C VAL A 653 32.07 24.12 -26.88
N ILE A 654 31.73 25.34 -26.46
CA ILE A 654 32.62 26.19 -25.68
C ILE A 654 32.82 25.63 -24.26
N ARG A 655 31.77 25.08 -23.65
CA ARG A 655 31.81 24.46 -22.30
C ARG A 655 32.63 23.16 -22.28
N HIS A 656 32.61 22.39 -23.36
CA HIS A 656 33.34 21.13 -23.50
C HIS A 656 34.52 21.27 -24.48
N SER A 657 35.73 21.50 -23.95
CA SER A 657 36.93 21.77 -24.75
C SER A 657 37.29 20.70 -25.78
N ASP A 658 36.88 19.46 -25.54
CA ASP A 658 37.23 18.27 -26.33
C ASP A 658 36.39 18.14 -27.61
N LEU A 659 35.30 18.92 -27.70
CA LEU A 659 34.33 18.91 -28.80
C LEU A 659 34.53 20.03 -29.83
N LYS A 660 35.51 20.91 -29.60
CA LYS A 660 35.86 21.99 -30.52
C LYS A 660 36.14 21.52 -31.97
N PRO A 661 36.84 20.40 -32.24
CA PRO A 661 37.08 19.97 -33.61
C PRO A 661 35.87 19.32 -34.30
N THR A 662 34.83 18.94 -33.54
CA THR A 662 33.64 18.23 -34.07
C THR A 662 32.49 19.15 -34.46
N LEU A 663 32.56 20.45 -34.16
CA LEU A 663 31.53 21.44 -34.49
C LEU A 663 31.10 21.42 -35.98
N PRO A 664 32.01 21.34 -36.98
CA PRO A 664 31.60 21.30 -38.39
C PRO A 664 30.77 20.06 -38.73
N HIS A 665 31.03 18.94 -38.06
CA HIS A 665 30.29 17.68 -38.28
C HIS A 665 28.91 17.70 -37.61
N LEU A 666 28.78 18.39 -36.46
CA LEU A 666 27.48 18.64 -35.81
C LEU A 666 26.59 19.55 -36.65
N LEU A 667 27.15 20.63 -37.20
CA LEU A 667 26.43 21.52 -38.11
C LEU A 667 26.03 20.79 -39.40
N ASN A 668 26.89 19.92 -39.93
CA ASN A 668 26.52 19.08 -41.07
C ASN A 668 25.39 18.10 -40.74
N SER A 669 25.39 17.48 -39.55
CA SER A 669 24.30 16.57 -39.15
C SER A 669 22.95 17.27 -38.99
N LEU A 670 22.94 18.52 -38.53
CA LEU A 670 21.73 19.34 -38.43
C LEU A 670 21.27 19.89 -39.79
N TYR A 671 22.20 20.06 -40.74
CA TYR A 671 21.90 20.40 -42.13
C TYR A 671 21.31 19.20 -42.88
N ASP A 672 21.94 18.02 -42.80
CA ASP A 672 21.47 16.76 -43.41
C ASP A 672 20.05 16.37 -42.93
N ALA A 673 19.69 16.74 -41.70
CA ALA A 673 18.39 16.46 -41.08
C ALA A 673 17.32 17.55 -41.35
N ASP A 674 17.57 18.49 -42.29
CA ASP A 674 16.67 19.61 -42.66
C ASP A 674 16.31 20.56 -41.49
N VAL A 675 17.05 20.55 -40.38
CA VAL A 675 16.81 21.42 -39.22
C VAL A 675 17.35 22.84 -39.47
N LEU A 676 18.53 22.94 -40.09
CA LEU A 676 19.19 24.22 -40.39
C LEU A 676 19.22 24.47 -41.90
N LYS A 677 18.76 25.67 -42.31
CA LYS A 677 18.87 26.10 -43.71
C LYS A 677 20.22 26.75 -43.98
N GLU A 678 20.70 26.58 -45.20
CA GLU A 678 21.96 27.15 -45.70
C GLU A 678 22.05 28.67 -45.49
N VAL A 679 20.99 29.40 -45.86
CA VAL A 679 20.88 30.85 -45.70
C VAL A 679 21.15 31.27 -44.24
N THR A 680 20.73 30.46 -43.28
CA THR A 680 20.90 30.73 -41.85
C THR A 680 22.32 30.47 -41.37
N ILE A 681 22.96 29.40 -41.85
CA ILE A 681 24.36 29.07 -41.55
C ILE A 681 25.29 30.17 -42.07
N LEU A 682 25.04 30.65 -43.30
CA LEU A 682 25.77 31.76 -43.90
C LEU A 682 25.50 33.08 -43.16
N ARG A 683 24.27 33.35 -42.74
CA ARG A 683 23.91 34.52 -41.92
C ARG A 683 24.61 34.50 -40.57
N TRP A 684 24.65 33.35 -39.89
CA TRP A 684 25.39 33.17 -38.64
C TRP A 684 26.90 33.41 -38.84
N PHE A 685 27.48 32.89 -39.92
CA PHE A 685 28.89 33.07 -40.22
C PHE A 685 29.24 34.54 -40.47
N ASN A 686 28.38 35.27 -41.18
CA ASN A 686 28.55 36.69 -41.48
C ASN A 686 28.24 37.62 -40.29
N SER A 687 27.36 37.22 -39.37
CA SER A 687 27.03 38.00 -38.17
C SER A 687 28.17 37.98 -37.15
N THR A 688 28.87 39.09 -36.94
CA THR A 688 29.84 39.22 -35.84
C THR A 688 29.15 39.67 -34.56
N PRO A 689 29.23 38.90 -33.45
CA PRO A 689 28.71 39.35 -32.16
C PRO A 689 29.55 40.51 -31.61
N SER A 690 28.89 41.53 -31.08
CA SER A 690 29.50 42.73 -30.50
C SER A 690 29.67 42.56 -28.99
N GLY A 691 30.77 41.94 -28.54
CA GLY A 691 31.12 41.78 -27.12
C GLY A 691 32.53 41.17 -26.94
N SER A 692 33.37 41.75 -26.09
CA SER A 692 34.85 41.63 -26.17
C SER A 692 35.46 40.27 -25.82
N ASN A 693 34.79 39.38 -25.08
CA ASN A 693 35.35 38.05 -24.71
C ASN A 693 34.69 36.86 -25.44
N GLU A 694 33.38 36.90 -25.70
CA GLU A 694 32.68 35.85 -26.45
C GLU A 694 32.92 35.95 -27.96
N ALA A 695 33.12 37.17 -28.48
CA ALA A 695 33.44 37.35 -29.90
C ALA A 695 34.76 36.69 -30.30
N GLU A 696 35.75 36.57 -29.41
CA GLU A 696 36.99 35.84 -29.69
C GLU A 696 36.77 34.33 -29.75
N LYS A 697 35.94 33.78 -28.86
CA LYS A 697 35.55 32.36 -28.86
C LYS A 697 34.72 32.00 -30.08
N HIS A 698 33.73 32.83 -30.46
CA HIS A 698 32.97 32.64 -31.69
C HIS A 698 33.82 32.83 -32.94
N LYS A 699 34.79 33.76 -32.96
CA LYS A 699 35.76 33.89 -34.06
C LYS A 699 36.64 32.63 -34.20
N PHE A 700 37.02 32.00 -33.10
CA PHE A 700 37.77 30.74 -33.11
C PHE A 700 36.92 29.58 -33.67
N LEU A 701 35.66 29.46 -33.25
CA LEU A 701 34.73 28.46 -33.81
C LEU A 701 34.45 28.68 -35.31
N LYS A 702 34.30 29.94 -35.74
CA LYS A 702 34.16 30.30 -37.17
C LYS A 702 35.37 29.91 -38.01
N ARG A 703 36.58 30.03 -37.46
CA ARG A 703 37.80 29.57 -38.13
C ARG A 703 37.86 28.04 -38.30
N LEU A 704 37.26 27.29 -37.36
CA LEU A 704 37.17 25.84 -37.41
C LEU A 704 36.10 25.34 -38.40
N SER A 705 34.98 26.07 -38.55
CA SER A 705 33.92 25.74 -39.52
C SER A 705 34.18 26.23 -40.95
N GLN A 706 35.26 26.98 -41.17
CA GLN A 706 35.65 27.49 -42.49
C GLN A 706 35.70 26.43 -43.62
N PRO A 707 36.25 25.21 -43.42
CA PRO A 707 36.28 24.19 -44.48
C PRO A 707 34.88 23.70 -44.88
N PHE A 708 33.97 23.59 -43.91
CA PHE A 708 32.58 23.18 -44.15
C PHE A 708 31.79 24.25 -44.88
N ILE A 709 32.03 25.53 -44.55
CA ILE A 709 31.36 26.65 -45.20
C ILE A 709 31.85 26.86 -46.63
N ASN A 710 33.12 26.56 -46.91
CA ASN A 710 33.63 26.56 -48.28
C ASN A 710 32.99 25.44 -49.11
N TRP A 711 32.83 24.23 -48.54
CA TRP A 711 32.12 23.14 -49.19
C TRP A 711 30.64 23.47 -49.48
N LEU A 712 29.93 24.11 -48.53
CA LEU A 712 28.54 24.57 -48.74
C LEU A 712 28.45 25.53 -49.94
N LYS A 713 29.36 26.51 -50.04
CA LYS A 713 29.39 27.47 -51.15
C LYS A 713 29.75 26.84 -52.50
N GLU A 714 30.65 25.87 -52.52
CA GLU A 714 31.02 25.13 -53.74
C GLU A 714 29.87 24.22 -54.23
N ALA A 715 29.10 23.63 -53.31
CA ALA A 715 27.91 22.85 -53.64
C ALA A 715 26.77 23.69 -54.22
N GLU A 716 26.64 24.96 -53.81
CA GLU A 716 25.67 25.92 -54.35
C GLU A 716 26.02 26.31 -55.81
N GLU A 717 27.30 26.59 -56.10
CA GLU A 717 27.79 26.92 -57.44
C GLU A 717 27.60 25.76 -58.44
N GLU A 718 27.72 24.49 -58.03
CA GLU A 718 27.43 23.33 -58.91
C GLU A 718 25.93 23.09 -59.16
N SER A 719 25.05 23.46 -58.21
CA SER A 719 23.59 23.28 -58.38
C SER A 719 22.96 24.30 -59.32
N THR A 720 23.49 25.53 -59.32
CA THR A 720 23.01 26.64 -60.15
C THR A 720 23.43 26.54 -61.61
N ASP A 721 24.54 25.86 -61.92
CA ASP A 721 25.00 25.59 -63.30
C ASP A 721 24.16 24.50 -64.02
N SER A 722 23.22 23.84 -63.34
CA SER A 722 22.39 22.76 -63.92
C SER A 722 20.98 23.19 -64.37
N ASP A 723 20.50 24.36 -63.96
CA ASP A 723 19.13 24.84 -64.24
C ASP A 723 19.02 25.77 -65.47
N ASP A 724 20.13 26.15 -66.10
CA ASP A 724 20.14 27.06 -67.27
C ASP A 724 20.24 26.34 -68.64
N ALA A 725 20.03 25.03 -68.70
CA ALA A 725 20.22 24.22 -69.93
C ALA A 725 18.94 23.61 -70.55
N ASP A 726 17.73 24.03 -70.16
CA ASP A 726 16.48 23.62 -70.83
C ASP A 726 15.56 24.81 -71.10
N GLY A 727 15.96 25.63 -72.07
CA GLY A 727 15.19 26.80 -72.51
C GLY A 727 15.56 27.28 -73.91
N ASP A 728 15.50 26.41 -74.92
CA ASP A 728 15.26 26.78 -76.33
C ASP A 728 15.06 25.51 -77.20
N GLU A 729 13.81 25.07 -77.36
CA GLU A 729 13.13 24.71 -78.64
C GLU A 729 11.68 24.26 -78.45
#